data_AF-A0A832P7G6-F1
#
_entry.id   AF-A0A832P7G6-F1
#
_cell.length_a   1.000
_cell.length_b   1.000
_cell.length_c   1.000
_cell.angle_alpha   90.00
_cell.angle_beta   90.00
_cell.angle_gamma   90.00
#
_symmetry.space_group_name_H-M   'P 1'
#
loop_
_entity.id
_entity.type
_entity.pdbx_description
1 polymer ?
#
loop_
_entity_poly.entity_id
_entity_poly.type
_entity_poly.pdbx_seq_one_letter_code
_entity_poly.pdbx_strand_id
1 'polypeptide(L)'
;YQSYVGGTLNNLGALLSDMGRIEEAKQRYEKALEICEKVLNKDPENITYQSYVGGTLNNLGALLSDMGRIEEAKQRYEKALEIFTEPMQYLTIGRKSQAIIRVIELNLDLAEEETNDLKKMEYLKESYQLCKKNKEFFITYGLRHERKLVMEAGFSAYVDYVMKNIRFERDSKKRAIGYEKAINAIEKLGKSEDNEEVEKIAFSTVFYLEGRKLVNQALESEQPDLELIKQAANQFNDAKETYKKANICYCIYIGLLKILENVELFEEGNSSKAKEMIKQVIEILPEKIDPGIRAAFEEIAKIFDEKDVKSRKKHLGEFDEKIRAIEYKALENLFGHVQKKLKDYIEEPFSPNLFYSNWKLRIIFDAEKIKGKLTVKTGNTILFGRALSREEIKDNAIEIDYLERRYVPGGEDVLIFETPNQKPVVRELDYSETISRNKKARIILHDCRNVVCTGKDLKVAAVQLRYDVYGEDYAVKPLESEAYKRKVMAILEAIKEKANIVVFPEFSIPFDYLEDIQEYANETGIIVFAGTHYVTEENLEKYEKLFASEFAEEDFRKNICPVVIPNLRIVHNEKMFGAKEERNLFFHKGMRPGKLNHIFKLRDNLNLGVLICFEYLNDELRHRLISACDVILVPQTNPNPSRFYSVAKNDLNNPLCAGNKACIMVNGIFRIGNLEDRRFVPEKKEIEGGSSGIILTLDKDSYKKQDEGIISHIKAQKEQFIFLATINTQFSASRDLQTGQDPIKTSLIHIFEEKEIRLLKNENSEEFLALLRDIDACTGRKELKNLIGENRPLIAKCSPLMHECTANINNMDFEETKEKCQSILIPA
;
A
#
# COMPACT_ATOMS: atom_id res chain seq x y z
N TYR A 1 -14.26 57.37 -58.03
CA TYR A 1 -13.31 57.03 -59.12
C TYR A 1 -12.07 56.35 -58.58
N GLN A 2 -11.27 56.98 -57.70
CA GLN A 2 -10.04 56.38 -57.16
C GLN A 2 -10.27 55.04 -56.42
N SER A 3 -11.35 54.91 -55.65
CA SER A 3 -11.73 53.63 -55.01
C SER A 3 -11.97 52.48 -56.01
N TYR A 4 -12.60 52.76 -57.16
CA TYR A 4 -12.80 51.76 -58.22
C TYR A 4 -11.49 51.37 -58.92
N VAL A 5 -10.57 52.33 -59.09
CA VAL A 5 -9.22 52.04 -59.60
C VAL A 5 -8.46 51.13 -58.64
N GLY A 6 -8.53 51.42 -57.33
CA GLY A 6 -7.96 50.55 -56.29
C GLY A 6 -8.56 49.14 -56.31
N GLY A 7 -9.90 49.02 -56.35
CA GLY A 7 -10.58 47.73 -56.47
C GLY A 7 -10.21 46.94 -57.73
N THR A 8 -10.06 47.62 -58.88
CA THR A 8 -9.64 46.98 -60.15
C THR A 8 -8.21 46.46 -60.06
N LEU A 9 -7.29 47.23 -59.46
CA LEU A 9 -5.91 46.80 -59.25
C LEU A 9 -5.82 45.62 -58.28
N ASN A 10 -6.64 45.59 -57.22
CA ASN A 10 -6.74 44.45 -56.33
C ASN A 10 -7.20 43.18 -57.06
N ASN A 11 -8.21 43.28 -57.92
CA ASN A 11 -8.68 42.14 -58.70
C ASN A 11 -7.64 41.67 -59.74
N LEU A 12 -6.89 42.60 -60.33
CA LEU A 12 -5.76 42.26 -61.20
C LEU A 12 -4.64 41.55 -60.42
N GLY A 13 -4.38 41.96 -59.17
CA GLY A 13 -3.47 41.27 -58.26
C GLY A 13 -3.88 39.82 -58.02
N ALA A 14 -5.17 39.57 -57.77
CA ALA A 14 -5.70 38.22 -57.58
C ALA A 14 -5.50 37.35 -58.82
N LEU A 15 -5.86 37.85 -60.00
CA LEU A 15 -5.65 37.13 -61.25
C LEU A 15 -4.17 36.82 -61.50
N LEU A 16 -3.26 37.76 -61.20
CA LEU A 16 -1.82 37.54 -61.33
C LEU A 16 -1.31 36.48 -60.34
N SER A 17 -1.82 36.48 -59.11
CA SER A 17 -1.52 35.48 -58.09
C SER A 17 -1.94 34.08 -58.57
N ASP A 18 -3.16 33.94 -59.08
CA ASP A 18 -3.70 32.68 -59.59
C ASP A 18 -2.90 32.15 -60.80
N MET A 19 -2.27 33.04 -61.56
CA MET A 19 -1.36 32.68 -62.67
C MET A 19 0.10 32.40 -62.21
N GLY A 20 0.38 32.43 -60.91
CA GLY A 20 1.72 32.24 -60.34
C GLY A 20 2.67 33.43 -60.54
N ARG A 21 2.17 34.61 -60.97
CA ARG A 21 2.96 35.84 -61.17
C ARG A 21 3.04 36.65 -59.89
N ILE A 22 3.67 36.06 -58.88
CA ILE A 22 3.67 36.51 -57.47
C ILE A 22 4.16 37.95 -57.28
N GLU A 23 5.31 38.32 -57.85
CA GLU A 23 5.86 39.68 -57.68
C GLU A 23 5.00 40.75 -58.35
N GLU A 24 4.41 40.45 -59.50
CA GLU A 24 3.52 41.38 -60.18
C GLU A 24 2.21 41.52 -59.40
N ALA A 25 1.67 40.42 -58.85
CA ALA A 25 0.50 40.43 -57.99
C ALA A 25 0.73 41.33 -56.76
N LYS A 26 1.87 41.15 -56.07
CA LYS A 26 2.28 41.96 -54.92
C LYS A 26 2.31 43.45 -55.25
N GLN A 27 2.95 43.84 -56.36
CA GLN A 27 2.99 45.24 -56.79
C GLN A 27 1.59 45.81 -57.08
N ARG A 28 0.68 45.01 -57.64
CA ARG A 28 -0.71 45.46 -57.89
C ARG A 28 -1.48 45.62 -56.59
N TYR A 29 -1.31 44.70 -55.62
CA TYR A 29 -1.93 44.82 -54.30
C TYR A 29 -1.39 46.02 -53.51
N GLU A 30 -0.07 46.25 -53.49
CA GLU A 30 0.53 47.41 -52.79
C GLU A 30 0.04 48.74 -53.37
N LYS A 31 -0.04 48.85 -54.70
CA LYS A 31 -0.59 50.03 -55.37
C LYS A 31 -2.09 50.20 -55.13
N ALA A 32 -2.85 49.11 -55.09
CA ALA A 32 -4.26 49.13 -54.73
C ALA A 32 -4.45 49.62 -53.28
N LEU A 33 -3.63 49.12 -52.36
CA LEU A 33 -3.65 49.49 -50.95
C LEU A 33 -3.37 50.98 -50.76
N GLU A 34 -2.32 51.51 -51.40
CA GLU A 34 -1.97 52.93 -51.34
C GLU A 34 -3.13 53.84 -51.79
N ILE A 35 -3.79 53.48 -52.90
CA ILE A 35 -4.93 54.24 -53.43
C ILE A 35 -6.13 54.15 -52.48
N CYS A 36 -6.44 52.96 -51.97
CA CYS A 36 -7.57 52.73 -51.08
C CYS A 36 -7.37 53.41 -49.72
N GLU A 37 -6.16 53.38 -49.14
CA GLU A 37 -5.82 54.07 -47.89
C GLU A 37 -5.94 55.59 -48.03
N LYS A 38 -5.46 56.16 -49.15
CA LYS A 38 -5.62 57.60 -49.43
C LYS A 38 -7.08 58.02 -49.52
N VAL A 39 -7.95 57.15 -50.00
CA VAL A 39 -9.39 57.40 -50.10
C VAL A 39 -10.06 57.22 -48.73
N LEU A 40 -9.69 56.20 -47.96
CA LEU A 40 -10.17 55.98 -46.60
C LEU A 40 -9.77 57.13 -45.66
N ASN A 41 -8.55 57.66 -45.76
CA ASN A 41 -8.10 58.79 -44.93
C ASN A 41 -8.92 60.07 -45.15
N LYS A 42 -9.60 60.21 -46.30
CA LYS A 42 -10.48 61.34 -46.58
C LYS A 42 -11.89 61.15 -46.04
N ASP A 43 -12.28 59.91 -45.76
CA ASP A 43 -13.58 59.54 -45.23
C ASP A 43 -13.45 58.24 -44.39
N PRO A 44 -12.91 58.34 -43.16
CA PRO A 44 -12.51 57.16 -42.36
C PRO A 44 -13.66 56.24 -41.95
N GLU A 45 -14.87 56.79 -41.84
CA GLU A 45 -16.09 56.06 -41.45
C GLU A 45 -16.77 55.36 -42.64
N ASN A 46 -16.20 55.49 -43.85
CA ASN A 46 -16.79 54.89 -45.04
C ASN A 46 -16.58 53.38 -45.08
N ILE A 47 -17.65 52.64 -44.74
CA ILE A 47 -17.67 51.17 -44.69
C ILE A 47 -17.21 50.53 -46.02
N THR A 48 -17.47 51.19 -47.16
CA THR A 48 -17.05 50.67 -48.47
C THR A 48 -15.54 50.83 -48.68
N TYR A 49 -14.96 51.94 -48.23
CA TYR A 49 -13.51 52.17 -48.31
C TYR A 49 -12.75 51.29 -47.32
N GLN A 50 -13.27 51.12 -46.11
CA GLN A 50 -12.76 50.16 -45.14
C GLN A 50 -12.76 48.74 -45.74
N SER A 51 -13.84 48.34 -46.41
CA SER A 51 -13.92 47.04 -47.08
C SER A 51 -12.85 46.87 -48.17
N TYR A 52 -12.55 47.90 -48.97
CA TYR A 52 -11.50 47.84 -50.00
C TYR A 52 -10.09 47.77 -49.41
N VAL A 53 -9.80 48.56 -48.37
CA VAL A 53 -8.50 48.52 -47.68
C VAL A 53 -8.30 47.14 -47.02
N GLY A 54 -9.25 46.70 -46.20
CA GLY A 54 -9.16 45.40 -45.52
C GLY A 54 -9.16 44.21 -46.49
N GLY A 55 -9.93 44.27 -47.59
CA GLY A 55 -9.90 43.24 -48.63
C GLY A 55 -8.56 43.15 -49.36
N THR A 56 -7.91 44.30 -49.62
CA THR A 56 -6.58 44.34 -50.24
C THR A 56 -5.51 43.81 -49.28
N LEU A 57 -5.61 44.14 -47.99
CA LEU A 57 -4.73 43.60 -46.94
C LEU A 57 -4.87 42.08 -46.80
N ASN A 58 -6.08 41.53 -46.81
CA ASN A 58 -6.31 40.08 -46.77
C ASN A 58 -5.64 39.36 -47.95
N ASN A 59 -5.80 39.90 -49.17
CA ASN A 59 -5.20 39.32 -50.36
C ASN A 59 -3.68 39.37 -50.34
N LEU A 60 -3.10 40.47 -49.84
CA LEU A 60 -1.67 40.59 -49.64
C LEU A 60 -1.16 39.61 -48.57
N GLY A 61 -1.93 39.41 -47.50
CA GLY A 61 -1.65 38.41 -46.46
C GLY A 61 -1.65 36.99 -47.02
N ALA A 62 -2.61 36.65 -47.89
CA ALA A 62 -2.67 35.34 -48.54
C ALA A 62 -1.43 35.10 -49.42
N LEU A 63 -1.10 36.07 -50.28
CA LEU A 63 0.08 36.01 -51.15
C LEU A 63 1.39 35.83 -50.35
N LEU A 64 1.52 36.55 -49.22
CA LEU A 64 2.70 36.44 -48.36
C LEU A 64 2.79 35.07 -47.66
N SER A 65 1.65 34.51 -47.27
CA SER A 65 1.57 33.15 -46.71
C SER A 65 2.02 32.11 -47.73
N ASP A 66 1.58 32.23 -48.99
CA ASP A 66 1.97 31.31 -50.07
C ASP A 66 3.47 31.39 -50.40
N MET A 67 4.12 32.52 -50.08
CA MET A 67 5.58 32.70 -50.17
C MET A 67 6.35 32.20 -48.93
N GLY A 68 5.68 31.67 -47.92
CA GLY A 68 6.29 31.27 -46.64
C GLY A 68 6.71 32.44 -45.74
N ARG A 69 6.22 33.67 -45.99
CA ARG A 69 6.52 34.87 -45.19
C ARG A 69 5.47 35.06 -44.09
N ILE A 70 5.47 34.13 -43.14
CA ILE A 70 4.38 33.93 -42.16
C ILE A 70 4.14 35.15 -41.26
N GLU A 71 5.16 35.74 -40.64
CA GLU A 71 5.02 36.95 -39.81
C GLU A 71 4.49 38.15 -40.59
N GLU A 72 4.95 38.34 -41.83
CA GLU A 72 4.49 39.45 -42.66
C GLU A 72 3.03 39.23 -43.09
N ALA A 73 2.64 37.99 -43.38
CA ALA A 73 1.25 37.63 -43.65
C ALA A 73 0.35 37.93 -42.43
N LYS A 74 0.76 37.50 -41.23
CA LYS A 74 0.06 37.76 -39.96
C LYS A 74 -0.19 39.25 -39.76
N GLN A 75 0.85 40.07 -39.92
CA GLN A 75 0.74 41.53 -39.79
C GLN A 75 -0.26 42.14 -40.78
N ARG A 76 -0.38 41.62 -42.01
CA ARG A 76 -1.38 42.13 -42.97
C ARG A 76 -2.80 41.78 -42.55
N TYR A 77 -3.05 40.56 -42.07
CA TYR A 77 -4.36 40.17 -41.57
C TYR A 77 -4.74 40.91 -40.28
N GLU A 78 -3.81 41.13 -39.36
CA GLU A 78 -4.06 41.92 -38.14
C GLU A 78 -4.45 43.36 -38.48
N LYS A 79 -3.73 44.00 -39.40
CA LYS A 79 -4.11 45.33 -39.92
C LYS A 79 -5.47 45.31 -40.59
N ALA A 80 -5.83 44.25 -41.32
CA ALA A 80 -7.16 44.12 -41.90
C ALA A 80 -8.25 44.06 -40.82
N LEU A 81 -8.01 43.34 -39.72
CA LEU A 81 -8.93 43.26 -38.58
C LEU A 81 -9.15 44.60 -37.89
N GLU A 82 -8.12 45.44 -37.79
CA GLU A 82 -8.23 46.81 -37.25
C GLU A 82 -9.11 47.71 -38.12
N ILE A 83 -9.13 47.50 -39.45
CA ILE A 83 -9.95 48.25 -40.40
C ILE A 83 -11.42 47.80 -40.38
N PHE A 84 -11.71 46.54 -40.04
CA PHE A 84 -13.07 46.01 -40.04
C PHE A 84 -13.83 46.34 -38.74
N THR A 85 -14.28 47.59 -38.63
CA THR A 85 -15.08 48.13 -37.51
C THR A 85 -16.59 48.08 -37.77
N GLU A 86 -17.39 48.06 -36.70
CA GLU A 86 -18.87 48.12 -36.81
C GLU A 86 -19.35 49.56 -37.11
N PRO A 87 -20.41 49.75 -37.92
CA PRO A 87 -21.23 48.73 -38.60
C PRO A 87 -20.60 48.18 -39.89
N MET A 88 -20.77 46.88 -40.17
CA MET A 88 -20.21 46.21 -41.37
C MET A 88 -21.23 45.86 -42.45
N GLN A 89 -20.79 45.85 -43.73
CA GLN A 89 -21.55 45.28 -44.86
C GLN A 89 -21.37 43.75 -44.96
N TYR A 90 -22.30 43.05 -45.63
CA TYR A 90 -22.27 41.59 -45.80
C TYR A 90 -20.92 41.04 -46.30
N LEU A 91 -20.33 41.65 -47.33
CA LEU A 91 -19.03 41.24 -47.86
C LEU A 91 -17.88 41.46 -46.86
N THR A 92 -17.99 42.47 -46.00
CA THR A 92 -17.00 42.80 -44.96
C THR A 92 -17.04 41.79 -43.81
N ILE A 93 -18.21 41.26 -43.45
CA ILE A 93 -18.36 40.19 -42.46
C ILE A 93 -17.57 38.94 -42.88
N GLY A 94 -17.70 38.51 -44.13
CA GLY A 94 -16.94 37.37 -44.66
C GLY A 94 -15.42 37.61 -44.66
N ARG A 95 -14.98 38.82 -45.03
CA ARG A 95 -13.55 39.19 -45.01
C ARG A 95 -12.96 39.26 -43.61
N LYS A 96 -13.71 39.75 -42.63
CA LYS A 96 -13.31 39.76 -41.22
C LYS A 96 -13.22 38.35 -40.66
N SER A 97 -14.21 37.50 -40.96
CA SER A 97 -14.20 36.08 -40.62
C SER A 97 -12.93 35.38 -41.14
N GLN A 98 -12.62 35.56 -42.42
CA GLN A 98 -11.42 35.01 -43.04
C GLN A 98 -10.14 35.52 -42.35
N ALA A 99 -10.03 36.81 -42.08
CA ALA A 99 -8.86 37.37 -41.42
C ALA A 99 -8.66 36.80 -40.00
N ILE A 100 -9.74 36.61 -39.22
CA ILE A 100 -9.67 35.99 -37.89
C ILE A 100 -9.10 34.57 -38.00
N ILE A 101 -9.66 33.75 -38.90
CA ILE A 101 -9.20 32.37 -39.12
C ILE A 101 -7.72 32.36 -39.50
N ARG A 102 -7.31 33.18 -40.46
CA ARG A 102 -5.92 33.22 -40.95
C ARG A 102 -4.92 33.66 -39.89
N VAL A 103 -5.25 34.64 -39.04
CA VAL A 103 -4.34 35.02 -37.94
C VAL A 103 -4.15 33.86 -36.95
N ILE A 104 -5.21 33.12 -36.65
CA ILE A 104 -5.13 31.96 -35.75
C ILE A 104 -4.29 30.85 -36.39
N GLU A 105 -4.55 30.51 -37.66
CA GLU A 105 -3.76 29.51 -38.42
C GLU A 105 -2.28 29.87 -38.44
N LEU A 106 -1.94 31.10 -38.83
CA LEU A 106 -0.56 31.55 -38.91
C LEU A 106 0.13 31.55 -37.54
N ASN A 107 -0.56 31.91 -36.46
CA ASN A 107 -0.01 31.78 -35.12
C ASN A 107 0.28 30.32 -34.74
N LEU A 108 -0.56 29.38 -35.18
CA LEU A 108 -0.31 27.96 -34.95
C LEU A 108 0.90 27.47 -35.75
N ASP A 109 1.02 27.86 -37.02
CA ASP A 109 2.17 27.55 -37.86
C ASP A 109 3.48 28.10 -37.23
N LEU A 110 3.46 29.35 -36.77
CA LEU A 110 4.59 29.96 -36.05
C LEU A 110 4.92 29.22 -34.75
N ALA A 111 3.91 28.76 -34.01
CA ALA A 111 4.14 27.96 -32.82
C ALA A 111 4.75 26.58 -33.13
N GLU A 112 4.48 26.00 -34.30
CA GLU A 112 5.06 24.73 -34.73
C GLU A 112 6.54 24.88 -35.13
N GLU A 113 6.88 25.94 -35.87
CA GLU A 113 8.25 26.19 -36.36
C GLU A 113 9.17 26.81 -35.28
N GLU A 114 8.60 27.46 -34.26
CA GLU A 114 9.38 28.16 -33.24
C GLU A 114 10.10 27.20 -32.27
N THR A 115 11.41 27.39 -32.16
CA THR A 115 12.31 26.63 -31.27
C THR A 115 12.40 27.28 -29.88
N ASN A 116 12.14 28.58 -29.77
CA ASN A 116 12.10 29.29 -28.51
C ASN A 116 10.77 29.06 -27.77
N ASP A 117 10.88 28.45 -26.59
CA ASP A 117 9.73 28.07 -25.81
C ASP A 117 8.83 29.23 -25.36
N LEU A 118 9.39 30.40 -25.07
CA LEU A 118 8.60 31.55 -24.63
C LEU A 118 7.78 32.14 -25.78
N LYS A 119 8.37 32.26 -26.97
CA LYS A 119 7.69 32.77 -28.17
C LYS A 119 6.59 31.82 -28.65
N LYS A 120 6.86 30.51 -28.62
CA LYS A 120 5.84 29.48 -28.89
C LYS A 120 4.63 29.61 -27.97
N MET A 121 4.85 29.93 -26.69
CA MET A 121 3.75 30.17 -25.73
C MET A 121 2.99 31.45 -26.04
N GLU A 122 3.67 32.49 -26.48
CA GLU A 122 3.07 33.76 -26.87
C GLU A 122 2.09 33.54 -28.04
N TYR A 123 2.52 32.84 -29.09
CA TYR A 123 1.66 32.49 -30.23
C TYR A 123 0.45 31.63 -29.84
N LEU A 124 0.63 30.57 -29.04
CA LEU A 124 -0.47 29.71 -28.60
C LEU A 124 -1.48 30.47 -27.72
N LYS A 125 -0.97 31.35 -26.84
CA LYS A 125 -1.80 32.21 -25.99
C LYS A 125 -2.55 33.23 -26.83
N GLU A 126 -1.89 33.88 -27.78
CA GLU A 126 -2.51 34.83 -28.71
C GLU A 126 -3.64 34.18 -29.52
N SER A 127 -3.42 32.99 -30.07
CA SER A 127 -4.46 32.22 -30.77
C SER A 127 -5.70 31.99 -29.91
N TYR A 128 -5.51 31.49 -28.69
CA TYR A 128 -6.63 31.28 -27.78
C TYR A 128 -7.38 32.59 -27.43
N GLN A 129 -6.65 33.68 -27.18
CA GLN A 129 -7.27 34.98 -26.90
C GLN A 129 -8.03 35.53 -28.11
N LEU A 130 -7.52 35.35 -29.32
CA LEU A 130 -8.19 35.74 -30.56
C LEU A 130 -9.51 34.98 -30.75
N CYS A 131 -9.52 33.67 -30.51
CA CYS A 131 -10.74 32.86 -30.53
C CYS A 131 -11.76 33.38 -29.53
N LYS A 132 -11.34 33.59 -28.27
CA LYS A 132 -12.21 34.07 -27.19
C LYS A 132 -12.78 35.46 -27.48
N LYS A 133 -11.95 36.40 -27.97
CA LYS A 133 -12.33 37.78 -28.28
C LYS A 133 -13.36 37.85 -29.40
N ASN A 134 -13.27 36.97 -30.40
CA ASN A 134 -14.11 37.02 -31.60
C ASN A 134 -15.32 36.06 -31.57
N LYS A 135 -15.55 35.32 -30.48
CA LYS A 135 -16.67 34.38 -30.34
C LYS A 135 -18.03 35.03 -30.65
N GLU A 136 -18.29 36.19 -30.05
CA GLU A 136 -19.57 36.90 -30.19
C GLU A 136 -19.82 37.39 -31.62
N PHE A 137 -18.76 37.71 -32.35
CA PHE A 137 -18.85 38.11 -33.76
C PHE A 137 -19.45 37.00 -34.61
N PHE A 138 -18.98 35.75 -34.48
CA PHE A 138 -19.52 34.64 -35.27
C PHE A 138 -20.98 34.30 -34.89
N ILE A 139 -21.35 34.47 -33.61
CA ILE A 139 -22.72 34.28 -33.13
C ILE A 139 -23.65 35.33 -33.73
N THR A 140 -23.27 36.61 -33.61
CA THR A 140 -24.05 37.76 -34.08
C THR A 140 -24.39 37.66 -35.57
N TYR A 141 -23.45 37.17 -36.38
CA TYR A 141 -23.60 37.07 -37.83
C TYR A 141 -23.96 35.69 -38.37
N GLY A 142 -24.24 34.71 -37.51
CA GLY A 142 -24.71 33.38 -37.92
C GLY A 142 -23.67 32.51 -38.65
N LEU A 143 -22.38 32.78 -38.48
CA LEU A 143 -21.26 32.10 -39.13
C LEU A 143 -20.90 30.78 -38.41
N ARG A 144 -21.77 29.78 -38.52
CA ARG A 144 -21.68 28.53 -37.72
C ARG A 144 -20.44 27.69 -38.04
N HIS A 145 -20.07 27.57 -39.31
CA HIS A 145 -18.94 26.73 -39.73
C HIS A 145 -17.58 27.34 -39.34
N GLU A 146 -17.44 28.65 -39.54
CA GLU A 146 -16.24 29.40 -39.19
C GLU A 146 -16.07 29.47 -37.68
N ARG A 147 -17.16 29.66 -36.92
CA ARG A 147 -17.15 29.56 -35.45
C ARG A 147 -16.56 28.23 -35.01
N LYS A 148 -17.01 27.12 -35.62
CA LYS A 148 -16.50 25.79 -35.30
C LYS A 148 -14.98 25.72 -35.48
N LEU A 149 -14.48 26.01 -36.67
CA LEU A 149 -13.05 25.94 -36.99
C LEU A 149 -12.19 26.78 -36.03
N VAL A 150 -12.61 28.02 -35.75
CA VAL A 150 -11.92 28.92 -34.84
C VAL A 150 -11.89 28.39 -33.42
N MET A 151 -13.01 27.86 -32.93
CA MET A 151 -13.09 27.32 -31.57
C MET A 151 -12.27 26.04 -31.42
N GLU A 152 -12.26 25.15 -32.42
CA GLU A 152 -11.42 23.94 -32.43
C GLU A 152 -9.92 24.30 -32.38
N ALA A 153 -9.48 25.22 -33.22
CA ALA A 153 -8.10 25.69 -33.28
C ALA A 153 -7.66 26.37 -31.96
N GLY A 154 -8.50 27.26 -31.41
CA GLY A 154 -8.23 27.93 -30.14
C GLY A 154 -8.19 26.99 -28.95
N PHE A 155 -9.05 25.98 -28.94
CA PHE A 155 -9.07 24.95 -27.91
C PHE A 155 -7.80 24.09 -27.95
N SER A 156 -7.39 23.65 -29.15
CA SER A 156 -6.12 22.93 -29.35
C SER A 156 -4.92 23.76 -28.86
N ALA A 157 -4.90 25.06 -29.16
CA ALA A 157 -3.85 25.97 -28.72
C ALA A 157 -3.78 26.10 -27.19
N TYR A 158 -4.95 26.21 -26.54
CA TYR A 158 -5.05 26.29 -25.08
C TYR A 158 -4.56 25.01 -24.40
N VAL A 159 -4.91 23.85 -24.95
CA VAL A 159 -4.47 22.54 -24.47
C VAL A 159 -2.94 22.44 -24.51
N ASP A 160 -2.33 22.80 -25.63
CA ASP A 160 -0.87 22.80 -25.78
C ASP A 160 -0.19 23.84 -24.86
N TYR A 161 -0.81 24.99 -24.63
CA TYR A 161 -0.35 26.01 -23.68
C TYR A 161 -0.35 25.49 -22.23
N VAL A 162 -1.45 24.89 -21.77
CA VAL A 162 -1.57 24.39 -20.39
C VAL A 162 -0.63 23.22 -20.13
N MET A 163 -0.37 22.37 -21.13
CA MET A 163 0.48 21.18 -20.97
C MET A 163 1.98 21.45 -20.90
N LYS A 164 2.47 22.58 -21.39
CA LYS A 164 3.90 22.77 -21.63
C LYS A 164 4.75 22.64 -20.37
N ASN A 165 4.42 23.42 -19.34
CA ASN A 165 5.21 23.44 -18.11
C ASN A 165 5.13 22.10 -17.35
N ILE A 166 4.06 21.35 -17.55
CA ILE A 166 3.86 20.04 -16.93
C ILE A 166 4.86 19.03 -17.49
N ARG A 167 5.22 19.10 -18.78
CA ARG A 167 6.10 18.10 -19.41
C ARG A 167 7.56 18.21 -18.97
N PHE A 168 8.02 19.41 -18.65
CA PHE A 168 9.41 19.71 -18.27
C PHE A 168 9.68 19.64 -16.76
N GLU A 169 8.62 19.63 -15.93
CA GLU A 169 8.76 19.41 -14.50
C GLU A 169 9.46 18.06 -14.25
N ARG A 170 10.49 18.04 -13.41
CA ARG A 170 11.33 16.86 -13.20
C ARG A 170 10.64 15.82 -12.32
N ASP A 171 9.87 16.30 -11.35
CA ASP A 171 9.17 15.48 -10.36
C ASP A 171 7.86 14.90 -10.92
N SER A 172 7.74 13.56 -10.94
CA SER A 172 6.57 12.85 -11.48
C SER A 172 5.27 13.18 -10.74
N LYS A 173 5.32 13.33 -9.41
CA LYS A 173 4.16 13.70 -8.59
C LYS A 173 3.68 15.10 -8.90
N LYS A 174 4.60 16.06 -9.06
CA LYS A 174 4.25 17.42 -9.50
C LYS A 174 3.68 17.44 -10.91
N ARG A 175 4.17 16.59 -11.81
CA ARG A 175 3.57 16.41 -13.15
C ARG A 175 2.14 15.89 -13.06
N ALA A 176 1.88 14.87 -12.25
CA ALA A 176 0.53 14.33 -12.04
C ALA A 176 -0.43 15.41 -11.51
N ILE A 177 -0.03 16.21 -10.52
CA ILE A 177 -0.79 17.36 -10.02
C ILE A 177 -1.01 18.42 -11.12
N GLY A 178 -0.01 18.65 -11.97
CA GLY A 178 -0.12 19.54 -13.12
C GLY A 178 -1.19 19.08 -14.11
N TYR A 179 -1.18 17.79 -14.47
CA TYR A 179 -2.18 17.21 -15.37
C TYR A 179 -3.58 17.24 -14.75
N GLU A 180 -3.72 16.98 -13.45
CA GLU A 180 -4.98 17.12 -12.73
C GLU A 180 -5.54 18.55 -12.83
N LYS A 181 -4.69 19.57 -12.64
CA LYS A 181 -5.10 20.98 -12.84
C LYS A 181 -5.51 21.26 -14.28
N ALA A 182 -4.80 20.68 -15.25
CA ALA A 182 -5.13 20.82 -16.67
C ALA A 182 -6.48 20.19 -17.00
N ILE A 183 -6.75 18.97 -16.50
CA ILE A 183 -8.03 18.27 -16.65
C ILE A 183 -9.17 19.14 -16.13
N ASN A 184 -9.06 19.63 -14.90
CA ASN A 184 -10.07 20.49 -14.29
C ASN A 184 -10.32 21.78 -15.10
N ALA A 185 -9.26 22.38 -15.64
CA ALA A 185 -9.38 23.57 -16.49
C ALA A 185 -10.08 23.27 -17.83
N ILE A 186 -9.80 22.11 -18.43
CA ILE A 186 -10.35 21.67 -19.70
C ILE A 186 -11.81 21.23 -19.56
N GLU A 187 -12.16 20.50 -18.51
CA GLU A 187 -13.55 20.14 -18.22
C GLU A 187 -14.44 21.36 -18.00
N LYS A 188 -13.92 22.35 -17.26
CA LYS A 188 -14.63 23.61 -17.04
C LYS A 188 -14.83 24.38 -18.35
N LEU A 189 -13.81 24.39 -19.21
CA LEU A 189 -13.89 25.05 -20.51
C LEU A 189 -14.90 24.35 -21.42
N GLY A 190 -14.84 23.02 -21.53
CA GLY A 190 -15.79 22.23 -22.33
C GLY A 190 -17.25 22.45 -21.91
N LYS A 191 -17.54 22.43 -20.60
CA LYS A 191 -18.89 22.69 -20.06
C LYS A 191 -19.39 24.14 -20.26
N SER A 192 -18.47 25.09 -20.48
CA SER A 192 -18.82 26.50 -20.68
C SER A 192 -19.06 26.88 -22.15
N GLU A 193 -18.74 25.97 -23.07
CA GLU A 193 -18.89 26.17 -24.50
C GLU A 193 -20.15 25.47 -25.00
N ASP A 194 -21.18 26.24 -25.38
CA ASP A 194 -22.41 25.75 -26.03
C ASP A 194 -22.08 25.34 -27.49
N ASN A 195 -21.28 24.29 -27.64
CA ASN A 195 -20.83 23.69 -28.90
C ASN A 195 -20.46 22.20 -28.67
N GLU A 196 -21.27 21.30 -29.24
CA GLU A 196 -21.14 19.84 -29.13
C GLU A 196 -19.77 19.30 -29.60
N GLU A 197 -19.11 19.95 -30.57
CA GLU A 197 -17.81 19.49 -31.08
C GLU A 197 -16.66 19.94 -30.19
N VAL A 198 -16.76 21.12 -29.57
CA VAL A 198 -15.82 21.56 -28.54
C VAL A 198 -15.94 20.66 -27.31
N GLU A 199 -17.16 20.25 -26.96
CA GLU A 199 -17.40 19.28 -25.88
C GLU A 199 -16.78 17.91 -26.19
N LYS A 200 -16.93 17.39 -27.42
CA LYS A 200 -16.29 16.14 -27.86
C LYS A 200 -14.76 16.20 -27.82
N ILE A 201 -14.17 17.32 -28.26
CA ILE A 201 -12.71 17.53 -28.22
C ILE A 201 -12.24 17.67 -26.78
N ALA A 202 -12.97 18.39 -25.93
CA ALA A 202 -12.67 18.54 -24.51
C ALA A 202 -12.70 17.19 -23.79
N PHE A 203 -13.77 16.41 -24.01
CA PHE A 203 -13.92 15.06 -23.49
C PHE A 203 -12.74 14.18 -23.89
N SER A 204 -12.42 14.09 -25.18
CA SER A 204 -11.29 13.28 -25.66
C SER A 204 -9.93 13.77 -25.14
N THR A 205 -9.78 15.07 -24.93
CA THR A 205 -8.59 15.67 -24.32
C THR A 205 -8.45 15.30 -22.84
N VAL A 206 -9.56 15.20 -22.11
CA VAL A 206 -9.56 14.73 -20.71
C VAL A 206 -9.02 13.30 -20.63
N PHE A 207 -9.49 12.37 -21.46
CA PHE A 207 -8.92 11.02 -21.54
C PHE A 207 -7.42 11.05 -21.84
N TYR A 208 -6.98 11.87 -22.80
CA TYR A 208 -5.56 12.03 -23.10
C TYR A 208 -4.75 12.52 -21.89
N LEU A 209 -5.24 13.53 -21.17
CA LEU A 209 -4.57 14.08 -19.99
C LEU A 209 -4.61 13.12 -18.81
N GLU A 210 -5.70 12.36 -18.66
CA GLU A 210 -5.85 11.32 -17.64
C GLU A 210 -4.82 10.21 -17.86
N GLY A 211 -4.63 9.77 -19.11
CA GLY A 211 -3.56 8.85 -19.47
C GLY A 211 -2.18 9.41 -19.09
N ARG A 212 -1.91 10.70 -19.36
CA ARG A 212 -0.65 11.34 -18.95
C ARG A 212 -0.50 11.42 -17.42
N LYS A 213 -1.58 11.68 -16.68
CA LYS A 213 -1.59 11.72 -15.22
C LYS A 213 -1.24 10.35 -14.65
N LEU A 214 -1.93 9.30 -15.09
CA LEU A 214 -1.74 7.92 -14.65
C LEU A 214 -0.31 7.42 -14.91
N VAL A 215 0.28 7.73 -16.07
CA VAL A 215 1.70 7.41 -16.34
C VAL A 215 2.63 8.04 -15.30
N ASN A 216 2.33 9.27 -14.85
CA ASN A 216 3.18 9.94 -13.88
C ASN A 216 2.95 9.44 -12.46
N GLN A 217 1.73 9.05 -12.11
CA GLN A 217 1.43 8.36 -10.85
C GLN A 217 2.12 6.99 -10.80
N ALA A 218 2.18 6.28 -11.93
CA ALA A 218 2.91 5.02 -12.05
C ALA A 218 4.41 5.18 -11.75
N LEU A 219 4.97 6.38 -11.91
CA LEU A 219 6.38 6.71 -11.72
C LEU A 219 6.67 7.41 -10.36
N GLU A 220 5.77 7.31 -9.38
CA GLU A 220 5.99 7.87 -8.03
C GLU A 220 6.91 6.99 -7.16
N SER A 221 7.05 5.71 -7.50
CA SER A 221 7.91 4.73 -6.80
C SER A 221 9.18 4.40 -7.61
N GLU A 222 10.15 3.73 -6.99
CA GLU A 222 11.37 3.27 -7.68
C GLU A 222 11.12 2.23 -8.78
N GLN A 223 10.01 1.49 -8.71
CA GLN A 223 9.54 0.60 -9.77
C GLN A 223 8.23 1.13 -10.34
N PRO A 224 8.06 1.12 -11.68
CA PRO A 224 6.86 1.63 -12.30
C PRO A 224 5.66 0.72 -12.02
N ASP A 225 4.51 1.29 -11.65
CA ASP A 225 3.25 0.55 -11.51
C ASP A 225 2.67 0.22 -12.89
N LEU A 226 2.80 -1.05 -13.29
CA LEU A 226 2.37 -1.52 -14.62
C LEU A 226 0.84 -1.48 -14.80
N GLU A 227 0.07 -1.62 -13.73
CA GLU A 227 -1.40 -1.57 -13.81
C GLU A 227 -1.86 -0.14 -14.08
N LEU A 228 -1.21 0.87 -13.49
CA LEU A 228 -1.45 2.28 -13.81
C LEU A 228 -1.02 2.63 -15.25
N ILE A 229 0.08 2.05 -15.76
CA ILE A 229 0.48 2.23 -17.17
C ILE A 229 -0.55 1.61 -18.12
N LYS A 230 -1.10 0.44 -17.77
CA LYS A 230 -2.16 -0.21 -18.54
C LYS A 230 -3.45 0.61 -18.55
N GLN A 231 -3.85 1.14 -17.39
CA GLN A 231 -4.97 2.06 -17.30
C GLN A 231 -4.72 3.31 -18.16
N ALA A 232 -3.51 3.87 -18.12
CA ALA A 232 -3.14 5.00 -18.97
C ALA A 232 -3.23 4.68 -20.47
N ALA A 233 -2.77 3.51 -20.88
CA ALA A 233 -2.89 3.05 -22.26
C ALA A 233 -4.36 2.97 -22.71
N ASN A 234 -5.26 2.48 -21.85
CA ASN A 234 -6.69 2.48 -22.15
C ASN A 234 -7.24 3.90 -22.30
N GLN A 235 -6.84 4.83 -21.44
CA GLN A 235 -7.23 6.24 -21.57
C GLN A 235 -6.76 6.84 -22.92
N PHE A 236 -5.53 6.55 -23.36
CA PHE A 236 -5.07 6.98 -24.69
C PHE A 236 -5.83 6.31 -25.82
N ASN A 237 -6.23 5.04 -25.66
CA ASN A 237 -7.03 4.33 -26.64
C ASN A 237 -8.40 4.98 -26.82
N ASP A 238 -9.06 5.36 -25.72
CA ASP A 238 -10.37 5.99 -25.73
C ASP A 238 -10.31 7.40 -26.34
N ALA A 239 -9.17 8.10 -26.20
CA ALA A 239 -8.95 9.42 -26.80
C ALA A 239 -8.58 9.40 -28.29
N LYS A 240 -8.17 8.26 -28.86
CA LYS A 240 -7.45 8.22 -30.15
C LYS A 240 -8.29 8.55 -31.38
N GLU A 241 -9.60 8.34 -31.33
CA GLU A 241 -10.50 8.60 -32.48
C GLU A 241 -10.63 10.09 -32.76
N THR A 242 -10.63 10.92 -31.72
CA THR A 242 -10.88 12.36 -31.82
C THR A 242 -9.61 13.18 -31.64
N TYR A 243 -8.60 12.68 -30.90
CA TYR A 243 -7.37 13.40 -30.60
C TYR A 243 -6.14 12.70 -31.21
N LYS A 244 -5.65 13.22 -32.34
CA LYS A 244 -4.57 12.60 -33.14
C LYS A 244 -3.30 12.28 -32.33
N LYS A 245 -2.94 13.10 -31.33
CA LYS A 245 -1.75 12.86 -30.48
C LYS A 245 -1.94 11.66 -29.53
N ALA A 246 -3.18 11.23 -29.25
CA ALA A 246 -3.45 10.10 -28.37
C ALA A 246 -3.11 8.75 -29.01
N ASN A 247 -3.29 8.58 -30.33
CA ASN A 247 -2.89 7.35 -31.02
C ASN A 247 -1.39 7.07 -30.88
N ILE A 248 -0.56 8.12 -31.02
CA ILE A 248 0.89 8.00 -30.84
C ILE A 248 1.23 7.56 -29.41
N CYS A 249 0.59 8.17 -28.41
CA CYS A 249 0.80 7.80 -27.01
C CYS A 249 0.35 6.35 -26.74
N TYR A 250 -0.82 5.96 -27.25
CA TYR A 250 -1.34 4.60 -27.13
C TYR A 250 -0.31 3.57 -27.62
N CYS A 251 0.20 3.72 -28.86
CA CYS A 251 1.18 2.80 -29.42
C CYS A 251 2.49 2.76 -28.62
N ILE A 252 3.00 3.91 -28.16
CA ILE A 252 4.23 3.99 -27.36
C ILE A 252 4.04 3.28 -26.02
N TYR A 253 2.97 3.59 -25.28
CA TYR A 253 2.76 3.08 -23.94
C TYR A 253 2.35 1.61 -23.93
N ILE A 254 1.58 1.13 -24.92
CA ILE A 254 1.36 -0.32 -25.11
C ILE A 254 2.65 -1.04 -25.47
N GLY A 255 3.48 -0.45 -26.35
CA GLY A 255 4.78 -0.99 -26.70
C GLY A 255 5.69 -1.14 -25.48
N LEU A 256 5.83 -0.06 -24.70
CA LEU A 256 6.60 -0.06 -23.45
C LEU A 256 6.00 -1.01 -22.41
N LEU A 257 4.68 -1.04 -22.23
CA LEU A 257 4.01 -1.95 -21.31
C LEU A 257 4.33 -3.40 -21.68
N LYS A 258 4.22 -3.77 -22.96
CA LYS A 258 4.56 -5.12 -23.43
C LYS A 258 6.00 -5.49 -23.11
N ILE A 259 6.95 -4.55 -23.26
CA ILE A 259 8.35 -4.76 -22.88
C ILE A 259 8.49 -4.94 -21.37
N LEU A 260 7.92 -4.03 -20.58
CA LEU A 260 8.03 -3.99 -19.13
C LEU A 260 7.39 -5.22 -18.46
N GLU A 261 6.26 -5.70 -18.98
CA GLU A 261 5.60 -6.93 -18.53
C GLU A 261 6.40 -8.20 -18.85
N ASN A 262 7.33 -8.14 -19.81
CA ASN A 262 8.09 -9.28 -20.30
C ASN A 262 9.61 -9.08 -20.15
N VAL A 263 10.05 -8.28 -19.17
CA VAL A 263 11.49 -8.07 -18.89
C VAL A 263 12.22 -9.35 -18.52
N GLU A 264 11.51 -10.39 -18.07
CA GLU A 264 12.05 -11.74 -17.83
C GLU A 264 12.58 -12.38 -19.13
N LEU A 265 12.14 -11.93 -20.30
CA LEU A 265 12.71 -12.38 -21.57
C LEU A 265 14.12 -11.84 -21.83
N PHE A 266 14.59 -10.86 -21.06
CA PHE A 266 15.90 -10.24 -21.21
C PHE A 266 16.98 -11.13 -20.56
N GLU A 267 17.05 -12.36 -21.04
CA GLU A 267 17.94 -13.42 -20.61
C GLU A 267 18.57 -14.07 -21.85
N GLU A 268 19.79 -14.63 -21.74
CA GLU A 268 20.52 -15.09 -22.93
C GLU A 268 19.81 -16.27 -23.61
N GLY A 269 19.14 -17.14 -22.85
CA GLY A 269 18.30 -18.22 -23.37
C GLY A 269 16.96 -17.79 -24.01
N ASN A 270 16.50 -16.56 -23.79
CA ASN A 270 15.23 -16.04 -24.28
C ASN A 270 15.38 -14.93 -25.35
N SER A 271 16.61 -14.68 -25.82
CA SER A 271 16.90 -13.56 -26.74
C SER A 271 16.05 -13.59 -28.02
N SER A 272 15.74 -14.79 -28.54
CA SER A 272 14.89 -14.96 -29.73
C SER A 272 13.44 -14.53 -29.50
N LYS A 273 12.88 -14.82 -28.32
CA LYS A 273 11.53 -14.39 -27.91
C LYS A 273 11.50 -12.90 -27.62
N ALA A 274 12.52 -12.38 -26.92
CA ALA A 274 12.68 -10.95 -26.69
C ALA A 274 12.73 -10.19 -28.02
N LYS A 275 13.57 -10.65 -28.95
CA LYS A 275 13.69 -10.07 -30.30
C LYS A 275 12.35 -10.02 -31.02
N GLU A 276 11.63 -11.14 -31.08
CA GLU A 276 10.34 -11.20 -31.79
C GLU A 276 9.30 -10.27 -31.14
N MET A 277 9.27 -10.21 -29.80
CA MET A 277 8.43 -9.28 -29.08
C MET A 277 8.76 -7.82 -29.43
N ILE A 278 10.03 -7.42 -29.40
CA ILE A 278 10.44 -6.05 -29.73
C ILE A 278 10.11 -5.71 -31.17
N LYS A 279 10.30 -6.64 -32.10
CA LYS A 279 9.93 -6.46 -33.50
C LYS A 279 8.43 -6.17 -33.66
N GLN A 280 7.57 -6.94 -32.99
CA GLN A 280 6.12 -6.67 -32.97
C GLN A 280 5.79 -5.30 -32.37
N VAL A 281 6.55 -4.83 -31.37
CA VAL A 281 6.37 -3.48 -30.81
C VAL A 281 6.73 -2.42 -31.85
N ILE A 282 7.83 -2.58 -32.59
CA ILE A 282 8.25 -1.62 -33.63
C ILE A 282 7.23 -1.55 -34.77
N GLU A 283 6.63 -2.69 -35.15
CA GLU A 283 5.63 -2.78 -36.23
C GLU A 283 4.33 -2.02 -35.94
N ILE A 284 3.93 -1.89 -34.67
CA ILE A 284 2.73 -1.13 -34.28
C ILE A 284 2.96 0.38 -34.12
N LEU A 285 4.22 0.85 -34.20
CA LEU A 285 4.53 2.28 -34.05
C LEU A 285 4.08 3.07 -35.30
N PRO A 286 3.38 4.21 -35.15
CA PRO A 286 2.95 5.04 -36.27
C PRO A 286 4.11 5.60 -37.11
N GLU A 287 3.89 5.86 -38.40
CA GLU A 287 4.93 6.45 -39.29
C GLU A 287 5.36 7.85 -38.85
N LYS A 288 4.41 8.68 -38.38
CA LYS A 288 4.66 10.06 -37.92
C LYS A 288 5.14 10.17 -36.45
N ILE A 289 5.67 9.10 -35.89
CA ILE A 289 6.25 9.11 -34.54
C ILE A 289 7.55 9.92 -34.50
N ASP A 290 7.90 10.44 -33.32
CA ASP A 290 9.22 11.04 -33.08
C ASP A 290 10.35 10.06 -33.47
N PRO A 291 11.32 10.48 -34.32
CA PRO A 291 12.40 9.61 -34.77
C PRO A 291 13.31 9.11 -33.65
N GLY A 292 13.51 9.91 -32.59
CA GLY A 292 14.29 9.53 -31.42
C GLY A 292 13.62 8.40 -30.63
N ILE A 293 12.30 8.48 -30.44
CA ILE A 293 11.52 7.43 -29.79
C ILE A 293 11.57 6.13 -30.59
N ARG A 294 11.36 6.18 -31.92
CA ARG A 294 11.48 4.99 -32.77
C ARG A 294 12.87 4.38 -32.71
N ALA A 295 13.91 5.21 -32.84
CA ALA A 295 15.30 4.77 -32.75
C ALA A 295 15.60 4.10 -31.40
N ALA A 296 15.03 4.59 -30.29
CA ALA A 296 15.20 3.97 -28.98
C ALA A 296 14.69 2.52 -28.97
N PHE A 297 13.50 2.24 -29.52
CA PHE A 297 13.01 0.86 -29.65
C PHE A 297 13.87 -0.01 -30.59
N GLU A 298 14.37 0.56 -31.68
CA GLU A 298 15.25 -0.13 -32.61
C GLU A 298 16.60 -0.51 -31.98
N GLU A 299 17.17 0.35 -31.12
CA GLU A 299 18.39 0.00 -30.38
C GLU A 299 18.17 -1.16 -29.41
N ILE A 300 17.00 -1.26 -28.77
CA ILE A 300 16.64 -2.43 -27.95
C ILE A 300 16.68 -3.71 -28.80
N ALA A 301 16.11 -3.68 -30.02
CA ALA A 301 16.12 -4.84 -30.92
C ALA A 301 17.56 -5.25 -31.29
N LYS A 302 18.43 -4.27 -31.60
CA LYS A 302 19.84 -4.52 -31.96
C LYS A 302 20.61 -5.18 -30.82
N ILE A 303 20.34 -4.83 -29.56
CA ILE A 303 20.97 -5.49 -28.40
C ILE A 303 20.72 -7.01 -28.41
N PHE A 304 19.51 -7.45 -28.78
CA PHE A 304 19.16 -8.87 -28.85
C PHE A 304 19.62 -9.56 -30.15
N ASP A 305 19.89 -8.79 -31.21
CA ASP A 305 20.46 -9.29 -32.47
C ASP A 305 21.96 -9.58 -32.38
N GLU A 306 22.67 -8.83 -31.53
CA GLU A 306 24.10 -8.93 -31.39
C GLU A 306 24.53 -10.13 -30.53
N LYS A 307 25.54 -10.85 -31.03
CA LYS A 307 26.12 -12.01 -30.32
C LYS A 307 27.25 -11.62 -29.37
N ASP A 308 27.91 -10.50 -29.64
CA ASP A 308 29.08 -10.06 -28.88
C ASP A 308 28.72 -9.02 -27.80
N VAL A 309 29.25 -9.22 -26.59
CA VAL A 309 28.96 -8.36 -25.43
C VAL A 309 29.46 -6.92 -25.64
N LYS A 310 30.56 -6.71 -26.37
CA LYS A 310 31.10 -5.37 -26.64
C LYS A 310 30.17 -4.62 -27.61
N SER A 311 29.64 -5.29 -28.63
CA SER A 311 28.60 -4.73 -29.50
C SER A 311 27.32 -4.39 -28.74
N ARG A 312 26.85 -5.29 -27.85
CA ARG A 312 25.67 -5.01 -27.00
C ARG A 312 25.86 -3.78 -26.12
N LYS A 313 27.04 -3.62 -25.51
CA LYS A 313 27.39 -2.42 -24.71
C LYS A 313 27.37 -1.14 -25.55
N LYS A 314 27.80 -1.21 -26.82
CA LYS A 314 27.73 -0.07 -27.74
C LYS A 314 26.28 0.33 -28.00
N HIS A 315 25.42 -0.63 -28.33
CA HIS A 315 23.98 -0.38 -28.54
C HIS A 315 23.27 0.11 -27.27
N LEU A 316 23.66 -0.38 -26.08
CA LEU A 316 23.16 0.15 -24.81
C LEU A 316 23.54 1.63 -24.62
N GLY A 317 24.74 2.03 -25.04
CA GLY A 317 25.17 3.43 -25.05
C GLY A 317 24.39 4.29 -26.05
N GLU A 318 24.20 3.79 -27.28
CA GLU A 318 23.40 4.47 -28.31
C GLU A 318 21.94 4.63 -27.84
N PHE A 319 21.35 3.60 -27.23
CA PHE A 319 20.03 3.64 -26.61
C PHE A 319 19.93 4.74 -25.54
N ASP A 320 20.92 4.82 -24.64
CA ASP A 320 20.95 5.82 -23.56
C ASP A 320 21.05 7.27 -24.08
N GLU A 321 21.78 7.50 -25.18
CA GLU A 321 21.81 8.80 -25.86
C GLU A 321 20.45 9.14 -26.48
N LYS A 322 19.76 8.18 -27.12
CA LYS A 322 18.43 8.39 -27.68
C LYS A 322 17.40 8.70 -26.62
N ILE A 323 17.44 8.00 -25.49
CA ILE A 323 16.53 8.23 -24.36
C ILE A 323 16.69 9.65 -23.81
N ARG A 324 17.94 10.09 -23.58
CA ARG A 324 18.23 11.42 -23.04
C ARG A 324 17.82 12.56 -23.97
N ALA A 325 17.66 12.29 -25.26
CA ALA A 325 17.16 13.25 -26.25
C ALA A 325 15.62 13.35 -26.30
N ILE A 326 14.88 12.47 -25.60
CA ILE A 326 13.42 12.51 -25.56
C ILE A 326 12.95 13.69 -24.69
N GLU A 327 12.21 14.62 -25.27
CA GLU A 327 11.70 15.82 -24.55
C GLU A 327 10.73 15.49 -23.40
N TYR A 328 10.13 14.30 -23.42
CA TYR A 328 9.12 13.88 -22.44
C TYR A 328 9.75 13.12 -21.26
N LYS A 329 9.91 13.80 -20.13
CA LYS A 329 10.57 13.23 -18.95
C LYS A 329 9.95 11.92 -18.42
N ALA A 330 8.63 11.77 -18.53
CA ALA A 330 7.95 10.53 -18.15
C ALA A 330 8.33 9.34 -19.04
N LEU A 331 8.52 9.57 -20.35
CA LEU A 331 8.98 8.53 -21.27
C LEU A 331 10.46 8.22 -21.05
N GLU A 332 11.29 9.24 -20.83
CA GLU A 332 12.69 9.06 -20.45
C GLU A 332 12.83 8.16 -19.22
N ASN A 333 12.04 8.42 -18.17
CA ASN A 333 12.02 7.61 -16.95
C ASN A 333 11.63 6.15 -17.23
N LEU A 334 10.57 5.90 -18.01
CA LEU A 334 10.13 4.54 -18.38
C LEU A 334 11.19 3.78 -19.17
N PHE A 335 11.76 4.42 -20.19
CA PHE A 335 12.88 3.83 -20.93
C PHE A 335 14.10 3.62 -20.03
N GLY A 336 14.32 4.46 -19.02
CA GLY A 336 15.34 4.28 -17.99
C GLY A 336 15.19 2.96 -17.22
N HIS A 337 13.96 2.52 -16.91
CA HIS A 337 13.72 1.21 -16.30
C HIS A 337 14.08 0.06 -17.26
N VAL A 338 13.75 0.20 -18.55
CA VAL A 338 14.16 -0.75 -19.60
C VAL A 338 15.69 -0.77 -19.74
N GLN A 339 16.34 0.39 -19.71
CA GLN A 339 17.79 0.56 -19.79
C GLN A 339 18.49 -0.12 -18.62
N LYS A 340 17.97 0.01 -17.39
CA LYS A 340 18.48 -0.71 -16.22
C LYS A 340 18.42 -2.23 -16.44
N LYS A 341 17.30 -2.75 -16.95
CA LYS A 341 17.15 -4.19 -17.24
C LYS A 341 18.06 -4.67 -18.37
N LEU A 342 18.23 -3.89 -19.44
CA LEU A 342 19.17 -4.22 -20.51
C LEU A 342 20.62 -4.17 -20.03
N LYS A 343 20.95 -3.22 -19.15
CA LYS A 343 22.25 -3.15 -18.50
C LYS A 343 22.49 -4.39 -17.65
N ASP A 344 21.53 -4.81 -16.84
CA ASP A 344 21.61 -6.04 -16.05
C ASP A 344 21.83 -7.26 -16.96
N TYR A 345 21.07 -7.37 -18.05
CA TYR A 345 21.23 -8.42 -19.07
C TYR A 345 22.64 -8.48 -19.67
N ILE A 346 23.27 -7.33 -19.92
CA ILE A 346 24.58 -7.20 -20.56
C ILE A 346 25.75 -7.33 -19.57
N GLU A 347 25.58 -6.84 -18.33
CA GLU A 347 26.68 -6.66 -17.37
C GLU A 347 26.66 -7.62 -16.19
N GLU A 348 25.51 -8.15 -15.76
CA GLU A 348 25.45 -9.05 -14.61
C GLU A 348 25.97 -10.46 -14.95
N PRO A 349 26.69 -11.12 -14.01
CA PRO A 349 27.10 -12.51 -14.16
C PRO A 349 25.92 -13.44 -14.43
N PHE A 350 24.78 -13.19 -13.76
CA PHE A 350 23.45 -13.71 -14.02
C PHE A 350 22.43 -12.85 -13.24
N SER A 351 21.17 -12.81 -13.65
CA SER A 351 20.14 -11.96 -13.03
C SER A 351 19.01 -12.81 -12.43
N PRO A 352 19.01 -13.06 -11.10
CA PRO A 352 17.98 -13.89 -10.48
C PRO A 352 16.69 -13.12 -10.21
N ASN A 353 15.54 -13.72 -10.52
CA ASN A 353 14.20 -13.30 -10.11
C ASN A 353 13.75 -14.09 -8.87
N LEU A 354 13.16 -13.40 -7.91
CA LEU A 354 12.85 -13.95 -6.58
C LEU A 354 11.35 -13.96 -6.33
N PHE A 355 10.83 -15.12 -5.90
CA PHE A 355 9.45 -15.30 -5.50
C PHE A 355 9.42 -15.95 -4.12
N TYR A 356 8.92 -15.23 -3.13
CA TYR A 356 8.75 -15.73 -1.78
C TYR A 356 7.27 -15.96 -1.48
N SER A 357 6.94 -17.16 -1.00
CA SER A 357 5.61 -17.47 -0.51
C SER A 357 5.66 -18.69 0.41
N ASN A 358 4.91 -18.65 1.53
CA ASN A 358 4.76 -19.80 2.43
C ASN A 358 6.12 -20.44 2.82
N TRP A 359 7.04 -19.62 3.34
CA TRP A 359 8.39 -20.02 3.74
C TRP A 359 9.28 -20.59 2.63
N LYS A 360 8.86 -20.52 1.38
CA LYS A 360 9.63 -21.01 0.24
C LYS A 360 10.09 -19.84 -0.61
N LEU A 361 11.41 -19.79 -0.85
CA LEU A 361 12.02 -18.89 -1.80
C LEU A 361 12.29 -19.66 -3.10
N ARG A 362 11.54 -19.33 -4.15
CA ARG A 362 11.83 -19.76 -5.52
C ARG A 362 12.68 -18.71 -6.21
N ILE A 363 13.78 -19.15 -6.78
CA ILE A 363 14.76 -18.32 -7.47
C ILE A 363 14.84 -18.80 -8.91
N ILE A 364 14.56 -17.93 -9.87
CA ILE A 364 14.60 -18.22 -11.31
C ILE A 364 15.81 -17.49 -11.90
N PHE A 365 16.61 -18.17 -12.71
CA PHE A 365 17.82 -17.63 -13.33
C PHE A 365 18.25 -18.45 -14.55
N ASP A 366 19.14 -17.89 -15.37
CA ASP A 366 19.82 -18.62 -16.44
C ASP A 366 20.92 -19.54 -15.87
N ALA A 367 20.66 -20.86 -15.85
CA ALA A 367 21.57 -21.84 -15.27
C ALA A 367 22.90 -21.97 -16.03
N GLU A 368 22.95 -21.62 -17.32
CA GLU A 368 24.19 -21.68 -18.11
C GLU A 368 25.22 -20.65 -17.64
N LYS A 369 24.75 -19.56 -17.04
CA LYS A 369 25.59 -18.49 -16.49
C LYS A 369 26.24 -18.84 -15.15
N ILE A 370 25.74 -19.87 -14.47
CA ILE A 370 26.24 -20.31 -13.16
C ILE A 370 27.34 -21.35 -13.36
N LYS A 371 28.58 -20.96 -13.06
CA LYS A 371 29.74 -21.83 -13.19
C LYS A 371 30.09 -22.48 -11.86
N GLY A 372 29.84 -23.78 -11.74
CA GLY A 372 30.20 -24.55 -10.55
C GLY A 372 29.17 -24.43 -9.43
N LYS A 373 29.62 -24.03 -8.23
CA LYS A 373 28.76 -23.94 -7.04
C LYS A 373 28.02 -22.61 -7.01
N LEU A 374 26.70 -22.64 -6.86
CA LEU A 374 25.93 -21.47 -6.45
C LEU A 374 25.83 -21.43 -4.92
N THR A 375 26.12 -20.27 -4.34
CA THR A 375 25.88 -20.00 -2.92
C THR A 375 24.87 -18.87 -2.80
N VAL A 376 23.78 -19.08 -2.07
CA VAL A 376 22.79 -18.08 -1.73
C VAL A 376 22.83 -17.91 -0.21
N LYS A 377 23.06 -16.69 0.26
CA LYS A 377 23.16 -16.38 1.69
C LYS A 377 22.48 -15.06 2.04
N THR A 378 22.09 -14.94 3.30
CA THR A 378 21.60 -13.70 3.92
C THR A 378 22.38 -13.48 5.21
N GLY A 379 23.02 -12.31 5.35
CA GLY A 379 23.99 -12.08 6.42
C GLY A 379 25.04 -13.20 6.49
N ASN A 380 25.10 -13.89 7.64
CA ASN A 380 26.00 -15.03 7.87
C ASN A 380 25.36 -16.40 7.57
N THR A 381 24.08 -16.45 7.20
CA THR A 381 23.32 -17.68 7.00
C THR A 381 23.38 -18.12 5.55
N ILE A 382 23.92 -19.32 5.28
CA ILE A 382 23.91 -19.93 3.95
C ILE A 382 22.59 -20.69 3.77
N LEU A 383 21.73 -20.20 2.87
CA LEU A 383 20.44 -20.79 2.54
C LEU A 383 20.57 -21.88 1.47
N PHE A 384 21.49 -21.70 0.53
CA PHE A 384 21.83 -22.69 -0.50
C PHE A 384 23.32 -22.65 -0.80
N GLY A 385 23.93 -23.81 -1.06
CA GLY A 385 25.38 -23.88 -1.24
C GLY A 385 25.83 -25.19 -1.87
N ARG A 386 25.55 -25.40 -3.15
CA ARG A 386 26.02 -26.56 -3.93
C ARG A 386 26.00 -26.28 -5.43
N ALA A 387 26.54 -27.21 -6.21
CA ALA A 387 26.31 -27.21 -7.65
C ALA A 387 24.82 -27.50 -7.94
N LEU A 388 24.33 -26.95 -9.06
CA LEU A 388 22.96 -27.19 -9.51
C LEU A 388 22.79 -28.65 -9.95
N SER A 389 21.62 -29.22 -9.67
CA SER A 389 21.22 -30.54 -10.16
C SER A 389 20.86 -30.49 -11.65
N ARG A 390 20.74 -31.65 -12.30
CA ARG A 390 20.30 -31.71 -13.72
C ARG A 390 18.89 -31.15 -13.92
N GLU A 391 18.03 -31.32 -12.93
CA GLU A 391 16.65 -30.83 -12.96
C GLU A 391 16.62 -29.31 -12.78
N GLU A 392 17.38 -28.76 -11.82
CA GLU A 392 17.46 -27.31 -11.58
C GLU A 392 18.06 -26.56 -12.78
N ILE A 393 19.04 -27.16 -13.47
CA ILE A 393 19.59 -26.60 -14.71
C ILE A 393 18.54 -26.60 -15.83
N LYS A 394 17.75 -27.67 -15.94
CA LYS A 394 16.70 -27.78 -16.96
C LYS A 394 15.56 -26.80 -16.69
N ASP A 395 15.19 -26.64 -15.43
CA ASP A 395 14.06 -25.81 -14.99
C ASP A 395 14.44 -24.34 -14.77
N ASN A 396 15.74 -24.01 -14.85
CA ASN A 396 16.28 -22.67 -14.64
C ASN A 396 15.83 -22.06 -13.30
N ALA A 397 15.72 -22.91 -12.27
CA ALA A 397 15.21 -22.50 -10.97
C ALA A 397 15.70 -23.38 -9.82
N ILE A 398 15.76 -22.80 -8.64
CA ILE A 398 15.85 -23.53 -7.36
C ILE A 398 14.73 -23.10 -6.42
N GLU A 399 14.30 -24.02 -5.57
CA GLU A 399 13.40 -23.74 -4.46
C GLU A 399 14.16 -23.99 -3.15
N ILE A 400 14.13 -23.00 -2.25
CA ILE A 400 14.72 -23.08 -0.92
C ILE A 400 13.57 -23.03 0.09
N ASP A 401 13.38 -24.12 0.81
CA ASP A 401 12.47 -24.15 1.96
C ASP A 401 13.18 -23.57 3.19
N TYR A 402 12.72 -22.42 3.67
CA TYR A 402 13.33 -21.73 4.80
C TYR A 402 13.16 -22.51 6.10
N LEU A 403 12.07 -23.26 6.28
CA LEU A 403 11.85 -24.06 7.49
C LEU A 403 12.80 -25.25 7.53
N GLU A 404 13.08 -25.90 6.39
CA GLU A 404 14.13 -26.93 6.31
C GLU A 404 15.52 -26.37 6.67
N ARG A 405 15.77 -25.09 6.35
CA ARG A 405 16.98 -24.37 6.73
C ARG A 405 16.95 -23.79 8.14
N ARG A 406 15.86 -23.98 8.88
CA ARG A 406 15.61 -23.36 10.20
C ARG A 406 15.80 -21.84 10.18
N TYR A 407 15.40 -21.22 9.09
CA TYR A 407 15.50 -19.79 8.86
C TYR A 407 14.12 -19.15 8.90
N VAL A 408 14.01 -18.02 9.58
CA VAL A 408 12.82 -17.16 9.59
C VAL A 408 13.31 -15.75 9.24
N PRO A 409 12.72 -15.05 8.25
CA PRO A 409 13.21 -13.76 7.78
C PRO A 409 13.18 -12.68 8.87
N GLY A 410 14.21 -11.84 8.95
CA GLY A 410 14.22 -10.67 9.84
C GLY A 410 13.46 -9.46 9.27
N GLY A 411 13.13 -9.51 7.97
CA GLY A 411 12.44 -8.45 7.24
C GLY A 411 13.36 -7.57 6.40
N GLU A 412 14.58 -7.30 6.84
CA GLU A 412 15.56 -6.46 6.11
C GLU A 412 16.63 -7.31 5.40
N ASP A 413 16.27 -8.52 4.98
CA ASP A 413 17.25 -9.44 4.44
C ASP A 413 17.74 -9.00 3.07
N VAL A 414 19.07 -9.03 2.93
CA VAL A 414 19.75 -8.85 1.66
C VAL A 414 20.30 -10.21 1.23
N LEU A 415 19.81 -10.73 0.11
CA LEU A 415 20.26 -11.98 -0.48
C LEU A 415 21.49 -11.74 -1.34
N ILE A 416 22.54 -12.50 -1.05
CA ILE A 416 23.82 -12.46 -1.77
C ILE A 416 23.98 -13.78 -2.50
N PHE A 417 24.22 -13.68 -3.80
CA PHE A 417 24.44 -14.78 -4.72
C PHE A 417 25.90 -14.82 -5.13
N GLU A 418 26.60 -15.91 -4.84
CA GLU A 418 28.02 -16.08 -5.13
C GLU A 418 28.26 -17.31 -6.00
N THR A 419 29.12 -17.11 -7.01
CA THR A 419 29.61 -18.18 -7.88
C THR A 419 31.13 -18.02 -8.04
N PRO A 420 31.89 -19.12 -8.17
CA PRO A 420 33.34 -19.09 -8.39
C PRO A 420 33.75 -18.17 -9.54
N ASN A 421 34.70 -17.27 -9.27
CA ASN A 421 35.31 -16.36 -10.26
C ASN A 421 34.32 -15.35 -10.90
N GLN A 422 33.15 -15.14 -10.30
CA GLN A 422 32.19 -14.10 -10.68
C GLN A 422 31.98 -13.12 -9.52
N LYS A 423 31.60 -11.88 -9.83
CA LYS A 423 31.22 -10.91 -8.80
C LYS A 423 29.91 -11.36 -8.11
N PRO A 424 29.75 -11.16 -6.79
CA PRO A 424 28.48 -11.45 -6.13
C PRO A 424 27.35 -10.58 -6.68
N VAL A 425 26.16 -11.17 -6.81
CA VAL A 425 24.91 -10.46 -7.15
C VAL A 425 24.12 -10.26 -5.87
N VAL A 426 23.58 -9.07 -5.67
CA VAL A 426 22.86 -8.69 -4.44
C VAL A 426 21.42 -8.34 -4.78
N ARG A 427 20.46 -8.84 -3.99
CA ARG A 427 19.02 -8.56 -4.14
C ARG A 427 18.37 -8.36 -2.77
N GLU A 428 17.53 -7.33 -2.68
CA GLU A 428 16.60 -7.17 -1.57
C GLU A 428 15.35 -8.03 -1.81
N LEU A 429 14.71 -8.49 -0.74
CA LEU A 429 13.50 -9.31 -0.82
C LEU A 429 12.41 -8.76 0.10
N ASP A 430 11.26 -8.42 -0.48
CA ASP A 430 10.05 -8.13 0.27
C ASP A 430 9.37 -9.45 0.68
N TYR A 431 9.31 -9.69 1.98
CA TYR A 431 8.63 -10.85 2.57
C TYR A 431 7.11 -10.65 2.74
N SER A 432 6.54 -9.66 2.08
CA SER A 432 5.10 -9.48 2.01
C SER A 432 4.47 -10.52 1.10
N GLU A 433 3.63 -11.37 1.67
CA GLU A 433 2.91 -12.42 0.95
C GLU A 433 1.41 -12.21 0.99
N THR A 434 0.72 -12.70 -0.04
CA THR A 434 -0.74 -12.69 -0.08
C THR A 434 -1.28 -13.81 0.79
N ILE A 435 -2.13 -13.44 1.73
CA ILE A 435 -2.94 -14.31 2.57
C ILE A 435 -4.41 -14.10 2.19
N SER A 436 -5.22 -15.15 2.37
CA SER A 436 -6.68 -15.22 2.27
C SER A 436 -7.41 -13.88 2.08
N ARG A 437 -8.24 -13.80 1.03
CA ARG A 437 -8.97 -12.57 0.61
C ARG A 437 -8.07 -11.47 0.05
N ASN A 438 -6.96 -11.84 -0.60
CA ASN A 438 -6.00 -10.92 -1.23
C ASN A 438 -5.40 -9.88 -0.26
N LYS A 439 -5.28 -10.22 1.03
CA LYS A 439 -4.63 -9.36 2.01
C LYS A 439 -3.13 -9.63 2.01
N LYS A 440 -2.31 -8.59 2.00
CA LYS A 440 -0.86 -8.75 2.18
C LYS A 440 -0.50 -8.80 3.65
N ALA A 441 0.32 -9.77 4.03
CA ALA A 441 0.90 -9.88 5.35
C ALA A 441 2.41 -10.10 5.25
N ARG A 442 3.13 -9.67 6.28
CA ARG A 442 4.56 -9.88 6.44
C ARG A 442 4.79 -10.57 7.78
N ILE A 443 5.44 -11.72 7.76
CA ILE A 443 5.79 -12.48 8.96
C ILE A 443 7.30 -12.40 9.16
N ILE A 444 7.75 -11.82 10.27
CA ILE A 444 9.17 -11.59 10.54
C ILE A 444 9.61 -12.11 11.90
N LEU A 445 10.88 -12.46 12.01
CA LEU A 445 11.53 -12.88 13.24
C LEU A 445 11.93 -11.66 14.07
N HIS A 446 11.60 -11.70 15.36
CA HIS A 446 12.11 -10.80 16.37
C HIS A 446 12.94 -11.60 17.38
N ASP A 447 14.22 -11.25 17.55
CA ASP A 447 15.15 -12.02 18.38
C ASP A 447 15.16 -11.53 19.83
N CYS A 448 14.57 -12.33 20.73
CA CYS A 448 14.46 -12.04 22.16
C CYS A 448 15.49 -12.80 23.02
N ARG A 449 16.46 -13.50 22.42
CA ARG A 449 17.34 -14.45 23.12
C ARG A 449 18.17 -13.84 24.26
N ASN A 450 18.47 -12.55 24.16
CA ASN A 450 19.28 -11.85 25.14
C ASN A 450 18.50 -11.42 26.39
N VAL A 451 17.20 -11.72 26.45
CA VAL A 451 16.28 -11.07 27.38
C VAL A 451 15.96 -11.99 28.55
N VAL A 452 15.24 -13.11 28.38
CA VAL A 452 15.05 -14.18 29.40
C VAL A 452 14.48 -15.45 28.73
N CYS A 453 15.10 -16.62 28.99
CA CYS A 453 14.58 -18.03 28.86
C CYS A 453 15.75 -19.04 28.75
N THR A 454 16.63 -19.11 29.75
CA THR A 454 17.84 -19.98 29.70
C THR A 454 17.58 -21.43 30.15
N GLY A 455 16.50 -21.67 30.90
CA GLY A 455 16.12 -23.00 31.40
C GLY A 455 15.42 -23.86 30.36
N LYS A 456 15.40 -25.19 30.54
CA LYS A 456 14.79 -26.15 29.60
C LYS A 456 13.28 -25.97 29.42
N ASP A 457 12.59 -25.49 30.46
CA ASP A 457 11.15 -25.30 30.46
C ASP A 457 10.77 -23.86 30.09
N LEU A 458 9.59 -23.70 29.49
CA LEU A 458 8.95 -22.41 29.31
C LEU A 458 7.89 -22.24 30.41
N LYS A 459 8.09 -21.27 31.29
CA LYS A 459 7.10 -20.91 32.31
C LYS A 459 6.18 -19.80 31.81
N VAL A 460 4.88 -20.05 31.80
CA VAL A 460 3.86 -19.15 31.25
C VAL A 460 2.83 -18.81 32.32
N ALA A 461 2.45 -17.54 32.40
CA ALA A 461 1.27 -17.07 33.12
C ALA A 461 0.19 -16.65 32.12
N ALA A 462 -0.88 -17.43 32.00
CA ALA A 462 -2.06 -17.10 31.19
C ALA A 462 -3.14 -16.47 32.08
N VAL A 463 -3.45 -15.19 31.87
CA VAL A 463 -4.35 -14.44 32.76
C VAL A 463 -5.78 -14.44 32.21
N GLN A 464 -6.72 -15.03 32.94
CA GLN A 464 -8.15 -14.84 32.68
C GLN A 464 -8.64 -13.67 33.52
N LEU A 465 -8.88 -12.53 32.87
CA LEU A 465 -9.13 -11.26 33.54
C LEU A 465 -10.56 -10.79 33.30
N ARG A 466 -11.21 -10.24 34.33
CA ARG A 466 -12.46 -9.51 34.19
C ARG A 466 -12.20 -8.03 33.96
N TYR A 467 -12.85 -7.47 32.95
CA TYR A 467 -12.77 -6.05 32.61
C TYR A 467 -14.03 -5.60 31.90
N ASP A 468 -14.39 -4.33 32.08
CA ASP A 468 -15.45 -3.72 31.28
C ASP A 468 -14.83 -3.17 30.00
N VAL A 469 -15.50 -3.41 28.89
CA VAL A 469 -15.15 -2.89 27.57
C VAL A 469 -16.17 -1.81 27.26
N TYR A 470 -15.75 -0.55 27.35
CA TYR A 470 -16.53 0.58 26.83
C TYR A 470 -15.69 1.40 25.87
N GLY A 471 -16.39 2.09 24.97
CA GLY A 471 -15.82 3.22 24.26
C GLY A 471 -16.01 4.49 25.07
N GLU A 472 -14.92 5.23 25.34
CA GLU A 472 -14.98 6.69 25.19
C GLU A 472 -14.83 6.93 23.70
N ASP A 473 -15.95 7.12 23.01
CA ASP A 473 -15.96 7.39 21.57
C ASP A 473 -15.04 6.43 20.74
N TYR A 474 -15.01 5.16 21.20
CA TYR A 474 -14.55 3.88 20.58
C TYR A 474 -13.09 3.41 20.73
N ALA A 475 -12.36 3.84 21.76
CA ALA A 475 -11.18 3.10 22.27
C ALA A 475 -11.61 2.19 23.44
N VAL A 476 -11.22 0.91 23.45
CA VAL A 476 -11.63 -0.01 24.53
C VAL A 476 -10.84 0.27 25.80
N LYS A 477 -11.41 1.01 26.75
CA LYS A 477 -10.81 1.18 28.10
C LYS A 477 -11.49 0.23 29.11
N PRO A 478 -10.74 -0.33 30.07
CA PRO A 478 -11.26 -0.80 31.35
C PRO A 478 -11.61 0.40 32.26
N LEU A 479 -12.73 0.29 32.98
CA LEU A 479 -13.31 1.41 33.74
C LEU A 479 -12.56 1.52 35.08
N GLU A 480 -12.29 2.75 35.55
CA GLU A 480 -11.49 3.06 36.75
C GLU A 480 -9.97 2.80 36.58
N SER A 481 -9.26 3.69 35.88
CA SER A 481 -7.86 3.49 35.44
C SER A 481 -6.90 3.13 36.56
N GLU A 482 -6.97 3.78 37.72
CA GLU A 482 -6.03 3.51 38.81
C GLU A 482 -6.32 2.20 39.56
N ALA A 483 -7.59 1.88 39.82
CA ALA A 483 -7.94 0.62 40.48
C ALA A 483 -7.61 -0.58 39.58
N TYR A 484 -7.92 -0.46 38.29
CA TYR A 484 -7.62 -1.50 37.32
C TYR A 484 -6.11 -1.61 37.01
N LYS A 485 -5.36 -0.49 36.96
CA LYS A 485 -3.90 -0.51 36.89
C LYS A 485 -3.29 -1.21 38.11
N ARG A 486 -3.74 -0.89 39.34
CA ARG A 486 -3.31 -1.60 40.56
C ARG A 486 -3.57 -3.10 40.48
N LYS A 487 -4.74 -3.50 39.96
CA LYS A 487 -5.09 -4.91 39.72
C LYS A 487 -4.11 -5.59 38.76
N VAL A 488 -3.80 -4.96 37.62
CA VAL A 488 -2.81 -5.47 36.64
C VAL A 488 -1.43 -5.60 37.28
N MET A 489 -0.95 -4.58 38.00
CA MET A 489 0.35 -4.62 38.65
C MET A 489 0.41 -5.66 39.78
N ALA A 490 -0.67 -5.86 40.54
CA ALA A 490 -0.75 -6.91 41.54
C ALA A 490 -0.69 -8.32 40.93
N ILE A 491 -1.32 -8.52 39.76
CA ILE A 491 -1.22 -9.76 38.98
C ILE A 491 0.22 -10.00 38.54
N LEU A 492 0.91 -8.97 38.03
CA LEU A 492 2.31 -9.05 37.65
C LEU A 492 3.20 -9.39 38.85
N GLU A 493 3.03 -8.74 40.00
CA GLU A 493 3.83 -9.07 41.19
C GLU A 493 3.57 -10.51 41.67
N ALA A 494 2.34 -11.02 41.57
CA ALA A 494 1.99 -12.38 42.00
C ALA A 494 2.68 -13.50 41.19
N ILE A 495 3.12 -13.20 39.96
CA ILE A 495 3.79 -14.13 39.05
C ILE A 495 5.31 -13.95 38.99
N LYS A 496 5.84 -12.97 39.72
CA LYS A 496 7.27 -12.72 39.83
C LYS A 496 8.01 -14.01 40.20
N GLU A 497 9.09 -14.31 39.47
CA GLU A 497 9.89 -15.55 39.57
C GLU A 497 9.15 -16.87 39.20
N LYS A 498 7.84 -16.83 38.97
CA LYS A 498 7.02 -17.99 38.60
C LYS A 498 6.82 -18.16 37.10
N ALA A 499 7.00 -17.10 36.31
CA ALA A 499 6.83 -17.12 34.86
C ALA A 499 8.01 -16.49 34.11
N ASN A 500 8.22 -16.91 32.86
CA ASN A 500 9.10 -16.24 31.91
C ASN A 500 8.33 -15.28 31.02
N ILE A 501 7.09 -15.65 30.68
CA ILE A 501 6.18 -14.84 29.89
C ILE A 501 4.82 -14.76 30.57
N VAL A 502 4.15 -13.63 30.42
CA VAL A 502 2.75 -13.44 30.82
C VAL A 502 1.94 -12.97 29.63
N VAL A 503 0.72 -13.48 29.53
CA VAL A 503 -0.19 -13.18 28.43
C VAL A 503 -1.51 -12.71 29.01
N PHE A 504 -1.95 -11.54 28.58
CA PHE A 504 -3.23 -10.96 28.92
C PHE A 504 -4.25 -11.11 27.77
N PRO A 505 -5.57 -11.09 28.06
CA PRO A 505 -6.61 -11.21 27.04
C PRO A 505 -6.66 -10.05 26.03
N GLU A 506 -7.31 -10.25 24.89
CA GLU A 506 -7.57 -9.18 23.91
C GLU A 506 -8.39 -8.04 24.56
N PHE A 507 -8.05 -6.77 24.29
CA PHE A 507 -8.68 -5.58 24.88
C PHE A 507 -8.50 -5.35 26.38
N SER A 508 -7.60 -6.06 27.05
CA SER A 508 -7.51 -6.03 28.52
C SER A 508 -6.51 -5.03 29.09
N ILE A 509 -5.46 -4.61 28.36
CA ILE A 509 -4.45 -3.66 28.87
C ILE A 509 -4.42 -2.39 28.01
N PRO A 510 -4.67 -1.21 28.60
CA PRO A 510 -4.46 0.10 27.98
C PRO A 510 -3.00 0.45 27.70
N PHE A 511 -2.78 1.27 26.66
CA PHE A 511 -1.47 1.85 26.35
C PHE A 511 -0.88 2.65 27.53
N ASP A 512 -1.72 3.35 28.30
CA ASP A 512 -1.31 4.15 29.45
C ASP A 512 -0.57 3.33 30.54
N TYR A 513 -0.58 1.99 30.49
CA TYR A 513 0.08 1.13 31.48
C TYR A 513 1.43 0.57 30.97
N LEU A 514 1.74 0.75 29.68
CA LEU A 514 2.91 0.10 29.08
C LEU A 514 4.23 0.57 29.67
N GLU A 515 4.32 1.81 30.14
CA GLU A 515 5.52 2.36 30.78
C GLU A 515 5.81 1.64 32.11
N ASP A 516 4.81 1.50 33.00
CA ASP A 516 4.98 0.77 34.27
C ASP A 516 5.21 -0.73 34.03
N ILE A 517 4.56 -1.30 33.01
CA ILE A 517 4.78 -2.71 32.62
C ILE A 517 6.21 -2.89 32.08
N GLN A 518 6.76 -1.90 31.36
CA GLN A 518 8.16 -1.92 30.90
C GLN A 518 9.13 -1.83 32.07
N GLU A 519 8.87 -0.99 33.07
CA GLU A 519 9.67 -0.94 34.30
C GLU A 519 9.67 -2.31 35.00
N TYR A 520 8.48 -2.88 35.23
CA TYR A 520 8.35 -4.23 35.79
C TYR A 520 9.09 -5.30 34.97
N ALA A 521 8.96 -5.27 33.65
CA ALA A 521 9.63 -6.22 32.76
C ALA A 521 11.16 -6.07 32.87
N ASN A 522 11.68 -4.84 32.91
CA ASN A 522 13.11 -4.57 33.06
C ASN A 522 13.65 -5.10 34.40
N GLU A 523 12.89 -4.95 35.48
CA GLU A 523 13.28 -5.43 36.82
C GLU A 523 13.24 -6.96 36.94
N THR A 524 12.21 -7.60 36.38
CA THR A 524 11.93 -9.03 36.60
C THR A 524 12.45 -9.93 35.49
N GLY A 525 12.73 -9.37 34.31
CA GLY A 525 13.06 -10.11 33.10
C GLY A 525 11.85 -10.82 32.47
N ILE A 526 10.62 -10.55 32.89
CA ILE A 526 9.43 -11.20 32.31
C ILE A 526 9.00 -10.49 31.03
N ILE A 527 8.73 -11.27 29.97
CA ILE A 527 8.15 -10.74 28.73
C ILE A 527 6.64 -10.64 28.90
N VAL A 528 6.06 -9.48 28.62
CA VAL A 528 4.64 -9.21 28.80
C VAL A 528 3.94 -9.04 27.45
N PHE A 529 3.06 -9.98 27.12
CA PHE A 529 2.10 -9.84 26.03
C PHE A 529 0.86 -9.17 26.61
N ALA A 530 0.78 -7.85 26.45
CA ALA A 530 -0.18 -6.98 27.14
C ALA A 530 -1.62 -7.13 26.61
N GLY A 531 -2.00 -8.24 25.99
CA GLY A 531 -3.28 -8.30 25.29
C GLY A 531 -3.29 -7.32 24.12
N THR A 532 -4.47 -6.87 23.68
CA THR A 532 -4.56 -6.02 22.49
C THR A 532 -5.31 -4.72 22.71
N HIS A 533 -5.04 -3.71 21.87
CA HIS A 533 -5.68 -2.40 21.97
C HIS A 533 -5.76 -1.73 20.59
N TYR A 534 -6.67 -0.75 20.46
CA TYR A 534 -6.83 0.13 19.30
C TYR A 534 -7.09 1.56 19.79
N VAL A 535 -6.56 2.57 19.09
CA VAL A 535 -6.75 3.98 19.41
C VAL A 535 -7.65 4.63 18.37
N THR A 536 -8.64 5.40 18.82
CA THR A 536 -9.55 6.14 17.92
C THR A 536 -8.93 7.41 17.37
N GLU A 537 -9.44 7.86 16.22
CA GLU A 537 -9.03 9.11 15.56
C GLU A 537 -8.95 10.31 16.53
N GLU A 538 -9.93 10.45 17.42
CA GLU A 538 -10.02 11.56 18.38
C GLU A 538 -8.92 11.54 19.45
N ASN A 539 -8.33 10.38 19.73
CA ASN A 539 -7.27 10.19 20.71
C ASN A 539 -5.89 9.98 20.07
N LEU A 540 -5.78 9.93 18.74
CA LEU A 540 -4.51 9.68 18.05
C LEU A 540 -3.44 10.67 18.48
N GLU A 541 -3.74 11.98 18.51
CA GLU A 541 -2.76 13.01 18.86
C GLU A 541 -2.17 12.82 20.27
N LYS A 542 -2.98 12.33 21.23
CA LYS A 542 -2.51 12.04 22.60
C LYS A 542 -1.47 10.92 22.59
N TYR A 543 -1.82 9.78 21.99
CA TYR A 543 -0.99 8.57 22.06
C TYR A 543 0.20 8.60 21.10
N GLU A 544 0.06 9.27 19.95
CA GLU A 544 1.16 9.52 19.03
C GLU A 544 2.28 10.29 19.75
N LYS A 545 1.94 11.35 20.51
CA LYS A 545 2.95 12.09 21.28
C LYS A 545 3.60 11.27 22.39
N LEU A 546 2.84 10.39 23.04
CA LEU A 546 3.33 9.57 24.14
C LEU A 546 4.22 8.41 23.68
N PHE A 547 3.93 7.83 22.52
CA PHE A 547 4.58 6.60 22.04
C PHE A 547 5.16 6.71 20.62
N ALA A 548 5.48 7.92 20.15
CA ALA A 548 6.10 8.14 18.83
C ALA A 548 7.45 7.41 18.68
N SER A 549 8.15 7.15 19.79
CA SER A 549 9.38 6.37 19.82
C SER A 549 9.16 4.88 19.73
N GLU A 550 7.93 4.37 19.86
CA GLU A 550 7.58 2.95 19.93
C GLU A 550 6.73 2.52 18.74
N PHE A 551 5.76 3.34 18.31
CA PHE A 551 4.77 3.02 17.28
C PHE A 551 4.70 4.10 16.19
N ALA A 552 4.38 3.69 14.96
CA ALA A 552 4.04 4.62 13.90
C ALA A 552 2.58 5.09 14.03
N GLU A 553 2.23 6.25 13.44
CA GLU A 553 0.85 6.79 13.43
C GLU A 553 -0.17 5.74 12.98
N GLU A 554 0.19 4.94 11.96
CA GLU A 554 -0.70 3.91 11.43
C GLU A 554 -0.93 2.71 12.36
N ASP A 555 -0.04 2.46 13.31
CA ASP A 555 -0.13 1.33 14.24
C ASP A 555 -1.24 1.54 15.27
N PHE A 556 -1.41 2.77 15.73
CA PHE A 556 -2.50 3.17 16.64
C PHE A 556 -3.88 2.92 16.02
N ARG A 557 -3.97 2.98 14.67
CA ARG A 557 -5.19 2.69 13.93
C ARG A 557 -5.45 1.19 13.71
N LYS A 558 -4.63 0.29 14.25
CA LYS A 558 -4.77 -1.18 14.12
C LYS A 558 -5.10 -1.78 15.49
N ASN A 559 -5.77 -2.93 15.52
CA ASN A 559 -5.87 -3.72 16.74
C ASN A 559 -4.53 -4.46 16.92
N ILE A 560 -3.68 -3.97 17.81
CA ILE A 560 -2.32 -4.47 18.00
C ILE A 560 -2.17 -5.12 19.37
N CYS A 561 -1.30 -6.12 19.48
CA CYS A 561 -0.85 -6.71 20.72
C CYS A 561 0.54 -6.15 21.08
N PRO A 562 0.67 -5.21 22.03
CA PRO A 562 1.97 -4.77 22.51
C PRO A 562 2.70 -5.92 23.22
N VAL A 563 3.96 -6.10 22.88
CA VAL A 563 4.87 -7.07 23.47
C VAL A 563 6.02 -6.31 24.11
N VAL A 564 5.96 -6.25 25.44
CA VAL A 564 6.94 -5.57 26.28
C VAL A 564 8.07 -6.54 26.55
N ILE A 565 9.26 -6.20 26.06
CA ILE A 565 10.45 -7.03 26.15
C ILE A 565 11.45 -6.32 27.06
N PRO A 566 11.96 -6.98 28.13
CA PRO A 566 12.89 -6.33 29.05
C PRO A 566 14.11 -5.72 28.34
N ASN A 567 14.41 -4.47 28.70
CA ASN A 567 15.53 -3.64 28.22
C ASN A 567 15.54 -3.39 26.70
N LEU A 568 14.43 -3.65 26.00
CA LEU A 568 14.26 -3.39 24.57
C LEU A 568 13.03 -2.51 24.33
N ARG A 569 12.97 -1.92 23.14
CA ARG A 569 11.80 -1.17 22.68
C ARG A 569 10.58 -2.09 22.57
N ILE A 570 9.41 -1.59 22.94
CA ILE A 570 8.14 -2.30 22.78
C ILE A 570 7.90 -2.53 21.29
N VAL A 571 7.56 -3.77 20.94
CA VAL A 571 7.13 -4.16 19.59
C VAL A 571 5.68 -4.64 19.64
N HIS A 572 5.06 -4.86 18.49
CA HIS A 572 3.65 -5.26 18.45
C HIS A 572 3.33 -6.28 17.37
N ASN A 573 2.35 -7.14 17.66
CA ASN A 573 1.73 -8.00 16.65
C ASN A 573 0.41 -7.38 16.17
N GLU A 574 0.13 -7.37 14.87
CA GLU A 574 -1.07 -6.72 14.34
C GLU A 574 -2.16 -7.72 13.98
N LYS A 575 -3.40 -7.41 14.37
CA LYS A 575 -4.57 -8.20 13.99
C LYS A 575 -4.98 -7.91 12.54
N MET A 576 -4.77 -8.87 11.65
CA MET A 576 -5.11 -8.80 10.25
C MET A 576 -6.59 -9.14 9.98
N PHE A 577 -7.17 -10.08 10.74
CA PHE A 577 -8.55 -10.54 10.55
C PHE A 577 -9.43 -10.30 11.78
N GLY A 578 -10.19 -9.21 11.76
CA GLY A 578 -11.23 -8.98 12.77
C GLY A 578 -12.45 -9.89 12.59
N ALA A 579 -13.15 -10.23 13.69
CA ALA A 579 -14.44 -10.94 13.67
C ALA A 579 -15.55 -10.13 12.97
N LYS A 580 -16.71 -10.73 12.66
CA LYS A 580 -17.79 -10.00 11.96
C LYS A 580 -18.30 -8.83 12.81
N GLU A 581 -18.48 -9.09 14.09
CA GLU A 581 -18.92 -8.15 15.12
C GLU A 581 -17.91 -7.01 15.23
N GLU A 582 -16.63 -7.34 15.34
CA GLU A 582 -15.53 -6.37 15.37
C GLU A 582 -15.46 -5.51 14.09
N ARG A 583 -15.64 -6.11 12.91
CA ARG A 583 -15.69 -5.35 11.65
C ARG A 583 -16.87 -4.39 11.62
N ASN A 584 -18.05 -4.83 12.05
CA ASN A 584 -19.24 -3.99 12.09
C ASN A 584 -19.11 -2.84 13.10
N LEU A 585 -18.41 -3.09 14.22
CA LEU A 585 -18.30 -2.14 15.32
C LEU A 585 -17.16 -1.12 15.12
N PHE A 586 -15.99 -1.55 14.62
CA PHE A 586 -14.77 -0.74 14.66
C PHE A 586 -14.25 -0.27 13.28
N PHE A 587 -14.50 -1.01 12.18
CA PHE A 587 -13.94 -0.62 10.86
C PHE A 587 -14.56 0.67 10.32
N HIS A 588 -15.86 0.92 10.57
CA HIS A 588 -16.51 2.17 10.15
C HIS A 588 -16.00 3.42 10.89
N LYS A 589 -15.16 3.25 11.91
CA LYS A 589 -14.63 4.31 12.78
C LYS A 589 -13.12 4.48 12.71
N GLY A 590 -12.52 4.01 11.62
CA GLY A 590 -11.09 4.22 11.33
C GLY A 590 -10.19 3.03 11.62
N MET A 591 -10.69 1.94 12.25
CA MET A 591 -9.85 0.77 12.49
C MET A 591 -9.44 0.10 11.18
N ARG A 592 -8.12 -0.06 11.01
CA ARG A 592 -7.48 -0.64 9.83
C ARG A 592 -7.02 -2.07 10.11
N PRO A 593 -7.05 -2.95 9.10
CA PRO A 593 -6.48 -4.28 9.24
C PRO A 593 -4.96 -4.22 9.38
N GLY A 594 -4.43 -5.05 10.27
CA GLY A 594 -2.99 -5.32 10.38
C GLY A 594 -2.41 -5.99 9.14
N LYS A 595 -1.09 -5.90 9.01
CA LYS A 595 -0.24 -6.47 7.96
C LYS A 595 1.03 -7.12 8.53
N LEU A 596 1.39 -6.87 9.78
CA LEU A 596 2.63 -7.35 10.38
C LEU A 596 2.36 -8.43 11.45
N ASN A 597 3.03 -9.57 11.33
CA ASN A 597 3.08 -10.60 12.37
C ASN A 597 4.53 -10.88 12.77
N HIS A 598 4.78 -10.94 14.07
CA HIS A 598 6.09 -11.25 14.64
C HIS A 598 6.14 -12.69 15.15
N ILE A 599 7.26 -13.37 14.85
CA ILE A 599 7.69 -14.59 15.52
C ILE A 599 8.77 -14.19 16.52
N PHE A 600 8.54 -14.46 17.79
CA PHE A 600 9.45 -14.13 18.88
C PHE A 600 10.37 -15.31 19.16
N LYS A 601 11.66 -15.15 18.86
CA LYS A 601 12.68 -16.17 19.13
C LYS A 601 13.18 -16.02 20.55
N LEU A 602 12.71 -16.88 21.45
CA LEU A 602 13.12 -16.87 22.86
C LEU A 602 14.47 -17.58 23.07
N ARG A 603 14.78 -18.58 22.23
CA ARG A 603 16.06 -19.32 22.12
C ARG A 603 16.15 -20.02 20.78
N ASP A 604 17.27 -20.69 20.49
CA ASP A 604 17.54 -21.29 19.18
C ASP A 604 16.53 -22.32 18.69
N ASN A 605 15.80 -22.94 19.62
CA ASN A 605 14.79 -23.97 19.36
C ASN A 605 13.47 -23.65 20.09
N LEU A 606 13.15 -22.37 20.29
CA LEU A 606 11.87 -21.95 20.88
C LEU A 606 11.42 -20.65 20.22
N ASN A 607 10.57 -20.81 19.21
CA ASN A 607 9.89 -19.73 18.52
C ASN A 607 8.44 -19.63 19.01
N LEU A 608 7.99 -18.41 19.26
CA LEU A 608 6.65 -18.11 19.70
C LEU A 608 5.93 -17.23 18.68
N GLY A 609 4.72 -17.61 18.28
CA GLY A 609 3.85 -16.81 17.41
C GLY A 609 2.63 -16.29 18.18
N VAL A 610 2.03 -15.21 17.67
CA VAL A 610 0.81 -14.62 18.25
C VAL A 610 -0.28 -14.60 17.19
N LEU A 611 -1.48 -15.08 17.54
CA LEU A 611 -2.67 -15.03 16.70
C LEU A 611 -3.82 -14.42 17.51
N ILE A 612 -4.27 -13.21 17.16
CA ILE A 612 -5.22 -12.48 18.01
C ILE A 612 -6.64 -12.96 17.70
N CYS A 613 -7.26 -13.61 18.68
CA CYS A 613 -8.65 -14.08 18.65
C CYS A 613 -9.04 -14.73 17.31
N PHE A 614 -9.93 -14.09 16.54
CA PHE A 614 -10.50 -14.66 15.31
C PHE A 614 -9.45 -14.99 14.24
N GLU A 615 -8.27 -14.38 14.29
CA GLU A 615 -7.15 -14.74 13.41
C GLU A 615 -6.74 -16.20 13.52
N TYR A 616 -6.88 -16.80 14.70
CA TYR A 616 -6.60 -18.21 14.92
C TYR A 616 -7.44 -19.10 14.00
N LEU A 617 -8.65 -18.69 13.62
CA LEU A 617 -9.50 -19.47 12.72
C LEU A 617 -9.16 -19.28 11.22
N ASN A 618 -8.18 -18.45 10.87
CA ASN A 618 -7.70 -18.36 9.49
C ASN A 618 -6.69 -19.48 9.21
N ASP A 619 -7.08 -20.45 8.38
CA ASP A 619 -6.26 -21.64 8.11
C ASP A 619 -4.89 -21.31 7.51
N GLU A 620 -4.84 -20.33 6.60
CA GLU A 620 -3.63 -20.01 5.85
C GLU A 620 -2.57 -19.30 6.69
N LEU A 621 -2.96 -18.33 7.53
CA LEU A 621 -2.07 -17.67 8.48
C LEU A 621 -1.69 -18.62 9.63
N ARG A 622 -2.67 -19.37 10.16
CA ARG A 622 -2.44 -20.32 11.25
C ARG A 622 -1.43 -21.39 10.85
N HIS A 623 -1.58 -22.03 9.69
CA HIS A 623 -0.64 -23.07 9.25
C HIS A 623 0.77 -22.51 9.03
N ARG A 624 0.91 -21.29 8.50
CA ARG A 624 2.22 -20.62 8.37
C ARG A 624 2.89 -20.44 9.73
N LEU A 625 2.21 -19.86 10.71
CA LEU A 625 2.79 -19.63 12.04
C LEU A 625 3.04 -20.93 12.79
N ILE A 626 2.11 -21.89 12.77
CA ILE A 626 2.30 -23.18 13.45
C ILE A 626 3.48 -23.95 12.86
N SER A 627 3.75 -23.84 11.54
CA SER A 627 4.92 -24.50 10.95
C SER A 627 6.27 -23.91 11.40
N ALA A 628 6.30 -22.61 11.74
CA ALA A 628 7.52 -21.89 12.14
C ALA A 628 7.70 -21.71 13.66
N CYS A 629 6.65 -21.95 14.45
CA CYS A 629 6.62 -21.71 15.90
C CYS A 629 6.43 -23.01 16.70
N ASP A 630 6.99 -23.04 17.90
CA ASP A 630 6.79 -24.09 18.89
C ASP A 630 5.62 -23.76 19.81
N VAL A 631 5.38 -22.47 20.08
CA VAL A 631 4.27 -21.99 20.90
C VAL A 631 3.45 -20.97 20.13
N ILE A 632 2.13 -21.13 20.15
CA ILE A 632 1.17 -20.13 19.65
C ILE A 632 0.41 -19.54 20.83
N LEU A 633 0.50 -18.22 20.98
CA LEU A 633 -0.33 -17.47 21.91
C LEU A 633 -1.59 -16.98 21.21
N VAL A 634 -2.73 -17.13 21.89
CA VAL A 634 -4.03 -16.67 21.40
C VAL A 634 -4.69 -15.79 22.48
N PRO A 635 -4.31 -14.51 22.57
CA PRO A 635 -5.09 -13.51 23.29
C PRO A 635 -6.47 -13.39 22.65
N GLN A 636 -7.55 -13.54 23.43
CA GLN A 636 -8.90 -13.56 22.88
C GLN A 636 -9.95 -12.99 23.83
N THR A 637 -11.05 -12.58 23.22
CA THR A 637 -12.27 -12.08 23.87
C THR A 637 -13.44 -12.83 23.22
N ASN A 638 -13.50 -14.14 23.47
CA ASN A 638 -14.39 -15.07 22.77
C ASN A 638 -15.37 -15.74 23.75
N PRO A 639 -16.69 -15.47 23.65
CA PRO A 639 -17.68 -16.08 24.54
C PRO A 639 -17.89 -17.58 24.28
N ASN A 640 -17.44 -18.11 23.14
CA ASN A 640 -17.55 -19.53 22.80
C ASN A 640 -16.24 -20.08 22.20
N PRO A 641 -15.22 -20.35 23.03
CA PRO A 641 -13.91 -20.78 22.55
C PRO A 641 -13.85 -22.26 22.15
N SER A 642 -14.94 -23.02 22.32
CA SER A 642 -14.98 -24.48 22.01
C SER A 642 -14.44 -24.83 20.62
N ARG A 643 -14.78 -24.01 19.61
CA ARG A 643 -14.26 -24.16 18.24
C ARG A 643 -12.75 -23.97 18.16
N PHE A 644 -12.17 -23.03 18.91
CA PHE A 644 -10.74 -22.78 18.91
C PHE A 644 -10.00 -23.99 19.46
N TYR A 645 -10.43 -24.50 20.62
CA TYR A 645 -9.86 -25.71 21.21
C TYR A 645 -9.98 -26.92 20.28
N SER A 646 -11.11 -27.09 19.59
CA SER A 646 -11.27 -28.16 18.60
C SER A 646 -10.31 -28.04 17.43
N VAL A 647 -10.08 -26.82 16.91
CA VAL A 647 -9.12 -26.58 15.82
C VAL A 647 -7.71 -26.84 16.30
N ALA A 648 -7.32 -26.36 17.48
CA ALA A 648 -6.01 -26.63 18.08
C ALA A 648 -5.76 -28.14 18.31
N LYS A 649 -6.76 -28.89 18.80
CA LYS A 649 -6.67 -30.36 18.90
C LYS A 649 -6.44 -31.00 17.52
N ASN A 650 -7.10 -30.52 16.48
CA ASN A 650 -6.92 -31.04 15.13
C ASN A 650 -5.53 -30.71 14.56
N ASP A 651 -5.06 -29.48 14.75
CA ASP A 651 -3.74 -29.04 14.31
C ASP A 651 -2.65 -29.91 14.96
N LEU A 652 -2.67 -30.07 16.28
CA LEU A 652 -1.65 -30.84 17.02
C LEU A 652 -1.64 -32.33 16.67
N ASN A 653 -2.75 -32.87 16.16
CA ASN A 653 -2.86 -34.26 15.70
C ASN A 653 -2.45 -34.44 14.22
N ASN A 654 -2.16 -33.36 13.49
CA ASN A 654 -1.81 -33.37 12.07
C ASN A 654 -0.27 -33.51 11.90
N PRO A 655 0.21 -34.31 10.93
CA PRO A 655 1.63 -34.37 10.58
C PRO A 655 2.30 -33.01 10.31
N LEU A 656 1.54 -32.02 9.83
CA LEU A 656 2.01 -30.65 9.61
C LEU A 656 2.52 -29.96 10.90
N CYS A 657 2.10 -30.46 12.06
CA CYS A 657 2.43 -29.91 13.37
C CYS A 657 3.37 -30.83 14.17
N ALA A 658 4.11 -31.73 13.49
CA ALA A 658 5.06 -32.63 14.13
C ALA A 658 6.05 -31.88 15.04
N GLY A 659 6.35 -32.48 16.19
CA GLY A 659 7.23 -31.90 17.22
C GLY A 659 6.45 -31.46 18.46
N ASN A 660 7.14 -30.72 19.33
CA ASN A 660 6.62 -30.37 20.66
C ASN A 660 5.97 -29.00 20.59
N LYS A 661 4.67 -28.97 20.32
CA LYS A 661 3.94 -27.71 20.12
C LYS A 661 2.94 -27.44 21.23
N ALA A 662 2.74 -26.17 21.55
CA ALA A 662 1.72 -25.71 22.49
C ALA A 662 0.91 -24.53 21.93
N CYS A 663 -0.39 -24.53 22.20
CA CYS A 663 -1.31 -23.43 21.92
C CYS A 663 -1.89 -22.94 23.26
N ILE A 664 -1.65 -21.68 23.58
CA ILE A 664 -2.01 -21.04 24.85
C ILE A 664 -3.13 -20.04 24.58
N MET A 665 -4.33 -20.40 25.00
CA MET A 665 -5.54 -19.63 24.77
C MET A 665 -5.87 -18.83 26.02
N VAL A 666 -5.83 -17.50 25.91
CA VAL A 666 -6.02 -16.59 27.04
C VAL A 666 -7.23 -15.71 26.80
N ASN A 667 -8.29 -15.95 27.56
CA ASN A 667 -9.60 -15.38 27.32
C ASN A 667 -9.98 -14.34 28.37
N GLY A 668 -10.70 -13.31 27.94
CA GLY A 668 -11.27 -12.29 28.80
C GLY A 668 -12.66 -12.65 29.31
N ILE A 669 -13.00 -12.08 30.46
CA ILE A 669 -14.37 -12.02 30.97
C ILE A 669 -14.79 -10.56 30.89
N PHE A 670 -15.78 -10.25 30.07
CA PHE A 670 -15.99 -8.86 29.69
C PHE A 670 -17.47 -8.50 29.60
N ARG A 671 -17.76 -7.20 29.77
CA ARG A 671 -19.05 -6.60 29.38
C ARG A 671 -18.78 -5.56 28.32
N ILE A 672 -19.63 -5.51 27.31
CA ILE A 672 -19.61 -4.43 26.32
C ILE A 672 -20.66 -3.40 26.74
N GLY A 673 -20.29 -2.11 26.74
CA GLY A 673 -21.17 -1.02 27.17
C GLY A 673 -20.71 0.35 26.70
N ASN A 674 -21.45 1.37 27.09
CA ASN A 674 -21.13 2.78 26.85
C ASN A 674 -20.93 3.52 28.18
N LEU A 675 -20.35 4.72 28.14
CA LEU A 675 -20.34 5.63 29.28
C LEU A 675 -21.53 6.58 29.23
N GLU A 676 -22.31 6.62 30.30
CA GLU A 676 -23.33 7.65 30.55
C GLU A 676 -22.99 8.35 31.87
N ASP A 677 -22.81 9.67 31.87
CA ASP A 677 -22.43 10.47 33.06
C ASP A 677 -21.24 9.89 33.85
N ARG A 678 -20.18 9.46 33.14
CA ARG A 678 -18.98 8.80 33.70
C ARG A 678 -19.25 7.47 34.42
N ARG A 679 -20.38 6.82 34.15
CA ARG A 679 -20.71 5.48 34.64
C ARG A 679 -20.83 4.51 33.48
N PHE A 680 -20.31 3.29 33.68
CA PHE A 680 -20.48 2.20 32.71
C PHE A 680 -21.95 1.78 32.64
N VAL A 681 -22.51 1.78 31.43
CA VAL A 681 -23.83 1.23 31.13
C VAL A 681 -23.66 0.09 30.13
N PRO A 682 -23.79 -1.18 30.57
CA PRO A 682 -23.58 -2.32 29.69
C PRO A 682 -24.72 -2.49 28.68
N GLU A 683 -24.39 -2.85 27.44
CA GLU A 683 -25.37 -3.19 26.39
C GLU A 683 -26.15 -4.46 26.75
N LYS A 684 -25.46 -5.44 27.36
CA LYS A 684 -26.05 -6.65 27.93
C LYS A 684 -25.82 -6.71 29.43
N LYS A 685 -26.87 -7.04 30.18
CA LYS A 685 -26.76 -7.21 31.64
C LYS A 685 -25.82 -8.35 32.05
N GLU A 686 -25.67 -9.35 31.20
CA GLU A 686 -24.81 -10.51 31.46
C GLU A 686 -23.38 -10.25 30.99
N ILE A 687 -22.43 -10.55 31.89
CA ILE A 687 -21.00 -10.68 31.54
C ILE A 687 -20.83 -11.78 30.48
N GLU A 688 -20.03 -11.52 29.46
CA GLU A 688 -19.62 -12.45 28.42
C GLU A 688 -18.17 -12.92 28.67
N GLY A 689 -17.74 -13.97 27.98
CA GLY A 689 -16.40 -14.55 28.14
C GLY A 689 -16.42 -16.07 28.04
N GLY A 690 -15.25 -16.65 27.89
CA GLY A 690 -15.08 -18.10 27.80
C GLY A 690 -13.86 -18.57 28.57
N SER A 691 -13.48 -19.84 28.42
CA SER A 691 -12.36 -20.43 29.14
C SER A 691 -11.00 -20.12 28.53
N SER A 692 -10.02 -19.90 29.40
CA SER A 692 -8.58 -19.96 29.10
C SER A 692 -8.04 -21.38 29.30
N GLY A 693 -6.96 -21.74 28.61
CA GLY A 693 -6.43 -23.11 28.63
C GLY A 693 -5.23 -23.30 27.72
N ILE A 694 -4.55 -24.44 27.88
CA ILE A 694 -3.34 -24.80 27.14
C ILE A 694 -3.53 -26.17 26.52
N ILE A 695 -3.33 -26.25 25.20
CA ILE A 695 -3.29 -27.52 24.49
C ILE A 695 -1.88 -27.72 23.97
N LEU A 696 -1.32 -28.92 24.13
CA LEU A 696 0.00 -29.27 23.63
C LEU A 696 -0.01 -30.65 22.99
N THR A 697 1.04 -30.95 22.22
CA THR A 697 1.29 -32.30 21.71
C THR A 697 1.56 -33.27 22.86
N LEU A 698 0.85 -34.39 22.88
CA LEU A 698 0.94 -35.41 23.92
C LEU A 698 1.33 -36.76 23.31
N ASP A 699 2.09 -37.57 24.05
CA ASP A 699 2.35 -38.96 23.72
C ASP A 699 1.15 -39.86 24.06
N LYS A 700 1.26 -41.17 23.79
CA LYS A 700 0.16 -42.12 24.01
C LYS A 700 -0.28 -42.20 25.48
N ASP A 701 0.66 -42.08 26.41
CA ASP A 701 0.38 -42.23 27.84
C ASP A 701 -0.20 -40.94 28.44
N SER A 702 0.29 -39.78 28.00
CA SER A 702 -0.19 -38.45 28.41
C SER A 702 -1.46 -38.04 27.66
N TYR A 703 -1.84 -38.70 26.56
CA TYR A 703 -3.09 -38.42 25.84
C TYR A 703 -4.33 -38.52 26.74
N LYS A 704 -4.28 -39.35 27.79
CA LYS A 704 -5.34 -39.45 28.80
C LYS A 704 -5.54 -38.15 29.59
N LYS A 705 -4.51 -37.29 29.65
CA LYS A 705 -4.52 -35.97 30.30
C LYS A 705 -4.98 -34.83 29.35
N GLN A 706 -5.41 -35.13 28.12
CA GLN A 706 -5.76 -34.11 27.12
C GLN A 706 -6.87 -33.16 27.57
N ASP A 707 -7.80 -33.65 28.40
CA ASP A 707 -8.88 -32.84 28.95
C ASP A 707 -8.51 -32.16 30.29
N GLU A 708 -7.32 -32.41 30.85
CA GLU A 708 -6.79 -31.72 32.04
C GLU A 708 -6.17 -30.35 31.70
N GLY A 709 -5.68 -30.16 30.47
CA GLY A 709 -5.09 -28.89 29.99
C GLY A 709 -6.11 -27.89 29.42
N ILE A 710 -7.31 -28.37 29.12
CA ILE A 710 -8.46 -27.53 28.82
C ILE A 710 -9.22 -27.40 30.13
N ILE A 711 -9.40 -26.18 30.63
CA ILE A 711 -10.44 -25.92 31.61
C ILE A 711 -11.77 -26.14 30.89
N SER A 712 -12.17 -27.39 30.77
CA SER A 712 -13.41 -27.80 30.16
C SER A 712 -14.41 -28.03 31.28
N HIS A 713 -15.56 -27.38 31.14
CA HIS A 713 -16.78 -27.69 31.87
C HIS A 713 -16.99 -27.14 33.28
N ILE A 714 -16.63 -25.87 33.52
CA ILE A 714 -17.47 -25.07 34.43
C ILE A 714 -18.42 -24.20 33.62
N LYS A 715 -19.59 -24.78 33.29
CA LYS A 715 -20.76 -24.04 32.78
C LYS A 715 -21.28 -23.09 33.87
N ALA A 716 -20.53 -22.05 34.21
CA ALA A 716 -20.97 -20.92 35.06
C ALA A 716 -19.85 -19.90 35.36
N GLN A 717 -18.57 -20.25 35.22
CA GLN A 717 -17.55 -19.45 35.90
C GLN A 717 -16.92 -18.37 35.05
N LYS A 718 -17.49 -17.19 35.27
CA LYS A 718 -16.92 -15.88 35.01
C LYS A 718 -15.89 -15.54 36.11
N GLU A 719 -15.06 -16.50 36.55
CA GLU A 719 -14.04 -16.30 37.59
C GLU A 719 -12.70 -15.89 37.00
N GLN A 720 -11.96 -15.07 37.76
CA GLN A 720 -10.68 -14.50 37.37
C GLN A 720 -9.55 -15.31 37.96
N PHE A 721 -8.52 -15.61 37.17
CA PHE A 721 -7.38 -16.41 37.63
C PHE A 721 -6.14 -16.19 36.78
N ILE A 722 -5.00 -16.62 37.32
CA ILE A 722 -3.74 -16.78 36.60
C ILE A 722 -3.49 -18.27 36.48
N PHE A 723 -3.43 -18.77 35.25
CA PHE A 723 -3.06 -20.15 34.96
C PHE A 723 -1.55 -20.22 34.73
N LEU A 724 -0.84 -20.79 35.70
CA LEU A 724 0.60 -21.00 35.64
C LEU A 724 0.88 -22.34 34.98
N ALA A 725 1.77 -22.34 34.00
CA ALA A 725 2.16 -23.53 33.27
C ALA A 725 3.67 -23.59 33.08
N THR A 726 4.27 -24.71 33.46
CA THR A 726 5.67 -25.03 33.13
C THR A 726 5.66 -26.07 32.01
N ILE A 727 5.95 -25.63 30.79
CA ILE A 727 5.93 -26.45 29.57
C ILE A 727 7.33 -27.03 29.34
N ASN A 728 7.45 -28.36 29.31
CA ASN A 728 8.69 -29.03 28.97
C ASN A 728 8.90 -29.00 27.46
N THR A 729 9.71 -28.04 26.99
CA THR A 729 9.95 -27.88 25.54
C THR A 729 10.80 -29.01 24.92
N GLN A 730 11.46 -29.84 25.73
CA GLN A 730 12.26 -30.98 25.28
C GLN A 730 11.47 -32.30 25.23
N PHE A 731 10.21 -32.31 25.66
CA PHE A 731 9.34 -33.49 25.75
C PHE A 731 9.06 -34.10 24.37
N SER A 732 9.55 -35.29 24.00
CA SER A 732 9.27 -35.85 22.66
C SER A 732 7.95 -36.64 22.62
N ALA A 733 6.98 -36.22 21.80
CA ALA A 733 5.70 -36.93 21.63
C ALA A 733 5.78 -38.24 20.81
N SER A 734 6.96 -38.62 20.29
CA SER A 734 7.15 -39.86 19.52
C SER A 734 6.91 -41.11 20.38
N ARG A 735 5.92 -41.93 19.99
CA ARG A 735 5.19 -42.94 20.77
C ARG A 735 5.97 -44.10 21.42
N ASP A 736 7.30 -44.17 21.33
CA ASP A 736 8.02 -45.42 21.66
C ASP A 736 9.08 -45.33 22.79
N LEU A 737 9.40 -44.16 23.37
CA LEU A 737 10.66 -44.05 24.15
C LEU A 737 10.69 -43.27 25.48
N GLN A 738 9.59 -42.72 26.01
CA GLN A 738 9.69 -41.92 27.25
C GLN A 738 8.60 -42.20 28.29
N THR A 739 8.77 -43.28 29.06
CA THR A 739 7.99 -43.45 30.30
C THR A 739 8.54 -42.50 31.37
N GLY A 740 7.73 -41.52 31.81
CA GLY A 740 7.94 -40.80 33.08
C GLY A 740 8.34 -39.31 33.02
N GLN A 741 8.28 -38.63 31.88
CA GLN A 741 8.39 -37.16 31.83
C GLN A 741 7.01 -36.51 31.72
N ASP A 742 6.69 -35.56 32.60
CA ASP A 742 5.47 -34.77 32.46
C ASP A 742 5.67 -33.68 31.38
N PRO A 743 4.77 -33.59 30.38
CA PRO A 743 4.89 -32.63 29.29
C PRO A 743 4.56 -31.19 29.75
N ILE A 744 3.75 -31.07 30.81
CA ILE A 744 3.34 -29.81 31.42
C ILE A 744 3.08 -30.01 32.92
N LYS A 745 3.42 -29.01 33.73
CA LYS A 745 2.95 -28.88 35.12
C LYS A 745 2.12 -27.61 35.24
N THR A 746 0.98 -27.66 35.91
CA THR A 746 0.04 -26.54 35.98
C THR A 746 -0.38 -26.22 37.40
N SER A 747 -0.59 -24.94 37.66
CA SER A 747 -1.20 -24.43 38.88
C SER A 747 -1.99 -23.17 38.61
N LEU A 748 -2.72 -22.72 39.63
CA LEU A 748 -3.71 -21.66 39.50
C LEU A 748 -3.54 -20.68 40.65
N ILE A 749 -3.55 -19.38 40.33
CA ILE A 749 -3.71 -18.31 41.33
C ILE A 749 -5.09 -17.70 41.11
N HIS A 750 -5.97 -17.84 42.10
CA HIS A 750 -7.30 -17.22 42.06
C HIS A 750 -7.18 -15.71 42.24
N ILE A 751 -7.92 -14.93 41.45
CA ILE A 751 -7.95 -13.47 41.57
C ILE A 751 -9.28 -13.06 42.18
N PHE A 752 -9.23 -12.44 43.36
CA PHE A 752 -10.40 -11.94 44.06
C PHE A 752 -10.33 -10.42 44.20
N GLU A 753 -11.46 -9.74 44.01
CA GLU A 753 -11.60 -8.30 44.25
C GLU A 753 -12.53 -8.09 45.44
N GLU A 754 -12.09 -7.33 46.45
CA GLU A 754 -12.92 -7.06 47.65
C GLU A 754 -14.27 -6.42 47.27
N LYS A 755 -14.24 -5.50 46.31
CA LYS A 755 -15.45 -4.83 45.76
C LYS A 755 -16.44 -5.85 45.21
N GLU A 756 -15.97 -6.85 44.47
CA GLU A 756 -16.84 -7.88 43.89
C GLU A 756 -17.40 -8.85 44.93
N ILE A 757 -16.57 -9.28 45.88
CA ILE A 757 -17.00 -10.19 46.96
C ILE A 757 -18.11 -9.52 47.80
N ARG A 758 -17.95 -8.23 48.14
CA ARG A 758 -18.96 -7.48 48.89
C ARG A 758 -20.26 -7.24 48.09
N LEU A 759 -20.20 -7.23 46.76
CA LEU A 759 -21.36 -7.10 45.89
C LEU A 759 -22.20 -8.38 45.77
N LEU A 760 -21.70 -9.54 46.22
CA LEU A 760 -22.42 -10.83 46.14
C LEU A 760 -23.73 -10.88 46.98
N LYS A 761 -24.13 -9.81 47.69
CA LYS A 761 -25.39 -9.67 48.47
C LYS A 761 -25.75 -10.90 49.34
N ASN A 762 -24.73 -11.56 49.90
CA ASN A 762 -24.89 -12.69 50.80
C ASN A 762 -24.30 -12.33 52.17
N GLU A 763 -24.91 -12.83 53.25
CA GLU A 763 -24.47 -12.64 54.64
C GLU A 763 -23.04 -13.15 54.92
N ASN A 764 -22.41 -13.86 53.97
CA ASN A 764 -21.12 -14.53 54.13
C ASN A 764 -19.92 -13.86 53.41
N SER A 765 -20.06 -12.63 52.90
CA SER A 765 -18.98 -11.97 52.13
C SER A 765 -17.73 -11.67 52.98
N GLU A 766 -17.92 -11.16 54.20
CA GLU A 766 -16.81 -10.91 55.14
C GLU A 766 -16.23 -12.23 55.72
N GLU A 767 -17.05 -13.28 55.89
CA GLU A 767 -16.58 -14.62 56.26
C GLU A 767 -15.64 -15.18 55.18
N PHE A 768 -15.96 -14.98 53.90
CA PHE A 768 -15.12 -15.43 52.80
C PHE A 768 -13.81 -14.63 52.71
N LEU A 769 -13.85 -13.31 52.94
CA LEU A 769 -12.62 -12.49 53.00
C LEU A 769 -11.72 -12.90 54.17
N ALA A 770 -12.29 -13.21 55.33
CA ALA A 770 -11.54 -13.75 56.47
C ALA A 770 -10.92 -15.11 56.13
N LEU A 771 -11.70 -16.01 55.52
CA LEU A 771 -11.23 -17.32 55.08
C LEU A 771 -10.02 -17.22 54.13
N LEU A 772 -10.05 -16.31 53.15
CA LEU A 772 -8.92 -16.13 52.22
C LEU A 772 -7.64 -15.70 52.95
N ARG A 773 -7.75 -14.83 53.97
CA ARG A 773 -6.61 -14.41 54.80
C ARG A 773 -6.11 -15.56 55.69
N ASP A 774 -7.02 -16.35 56.24
CA ASP A 774 -6.68 -17.51 57.06
C ASP A 774 -5.99 -18.60 56.23
N ILE A 775 -6.44 -18.84 54.99
CA ILE A 775 -5.80 -19.75 54.03
C ILE A 775 -4.35 -19.30 53.75
N ASP A 776 -4.15 -18.03 53.47
CA ASP A 776 -2.83 -17.48 53.12
C ASP A 776 -1.85 -17.55 54.30
N ALA A 777 -2.32 -17.19 55.50
CA ALA A 777 -1.56 -17.24 56.75
C ALA A 777 -1.29 -18.66 57.27
N CYS A 778 -2.02 -19.67 56.79
CA CYS A 778 -1.90 -21.03 57.29
C CYS A 778 -0.54 -21.67 56.95
N THR A 779 0.08 -22.26 57.96
CA THR A 779 1.38 -22.97 57.87
C THR A 779 1.27 -24.46 58.20
N GLY A 780 0.13 -24.93 58.72
CA GLY A 780 -0.06 -26.31 59.17
C GLY A 780 -0.90 -27.18 58.24
N ARG A 781 -0.42 -28.39 57.91
CA ARG A 781 -1.14 -29.34 57.01
C ARG A 781 -2.56 -29.70 57.47
N LYS A 782 -2.72 -30.06 58.75
CA LYS A 782 -4.04 -30.46 59.28
C LYS A 782 -4.98 -29.27 59.39
N GLU A 783 -4.44 -28.12 59.76
CA GLU A 783 -5.18 -26.86 59.89
C GLU A 783 -5.74 -26.42 58.54
N LEU A 784 -4.92 -26.39 57.49
CA LEU A 784 -5.36 -26.02 56.14
C LEU A 784 -6.48 -26.94 55.61
N LYS A 785 -6.33 -28.27 55.82
CA LYS A 785 -7.36 -29.24 55.40
C LYS A 785 -8.68 -29.05 56.15
N ASN A 786 -8.62 -28.78 57.46
CA ASN A 786 -9.81 -28.50 58.26
C ASN A 786 -10.47 -27.19 57.83
N LEU A 787 -9.67 -26.13 57.65
CA LEU A 787 -10.13 -24.81 57.23
C LEU A 787 -10.91 -24.88 55.91
N ILE A 788 -10.36 -25.57 54.91
CA ILE A 788 -11.03 -25.77 53.61
C ILE A 788 -12.23 -26.72 53.75
N GLY A 789 -12.11 -27.78 54.53
CA GLY A 789 -13.16 -28.79 54.73
C GLY A 789 -14.41 -28.24 55.40
N GLU A 790 -14.25 -27.48 56.49
CA GLU A 790 -15.33 -26.84 57.25
C GLU A 790 -16.01 -25.73 56.44
N ASN A 791 -15.25 -24.99 55.63
CA ASN A 791 -15.76 -23.90 54.81
C ASN A 791 -16.11 -24.32 53.38
N ARG A 792 -16.17 -25.62 53.08
CA ARG A 792 -16.44 -26.14 51.73
C ARG A 792 -17.73 -25.58 51.09
N PRO A 793 -18.87 -25.41 51.80
CA PRO A 793 -20.06 -24.78 51.25
C PRO A 793 -19.87 -23.30 50.92
N LEU A 794 -19.12 -22.57 51.74
CA LEU A 794 -18.80 -21.15 51.53
C LEU A 794 -17.92 -20.97 50.29
N ILE A 795 -16.89 -21.81 50.14
CA ILE A 795 -16.02 -21.86 48.97
C ILE A 795 -16.84 -22.20 47.72
N ALA A 796 -17.68 -23.24 47.75
CA ALA A 796 -18.54 -23.60 46.61
C ALA A 796 -19.44 -22.46 46.12
N LYS A 797 -19.87 -21.60 47.03
CA LYS A 797 -20.75 -20.46 46.74
C LYS A 797 -19.97 -19.25 46.20
N CYS A 798 -18.79 -18.97 46.74
CA CYS A 798 -18.03 -17.74 46.42
C CYS A 798 -16.97 -17.95 45.33
N SER A 799 -16.35 -19.12 45.29
CA SER A 799 -15.41 -19.54 44.24
C SER A 799 -15.60 -21.02 43.95
N PRO A 800 -16.61 -21.37 43.14
CA PRO A 800 -16.75 -22.75 42.70
C PRO A 800 -15.48 -23.26 41.97
N LEU A 801 -14.58 -22.40 41.46
CA LEU A 801 -13.30 -22.82 40.86
C LEU A 801 -12.38 -23.40 41.92
N MET A 802 -12.23 -22.68 43.03
CA MET A 802 -11.45 -23.12 44.17
C MET A 802 -12.06 -24.37 44.80
N HIS A 803 -13.39 -24.48 44.82
CA HIS A 803 -14.09 -25.68 45.29
C HIS A 803 -13.75 -26.90 44.43
N GLU A 804 -13.74 -26.77 43.11
CA GLU A 804 -13.37 -27.86 42.21
C GLU A 804 -11.90 -28.25 42.36
N CYS A 805 -11.01 -27.25 42.42
CA CYS A 805 -9.57 -27.46 42.62
C CYS A 805 -9.24 -28.18 43.94
N THR A 806 -10.12 -28.08 44.94
CA THR A 806 -9.96 -28.69 46.26
C THR A 806 -10.87 -29.90 46.49
N ALA A 807 -11.55 -30.40 45.45
CA ALA A 807 -12.57 -31.44 45.60
C ALA A 807 -12.03 -32.72 46.26
N ASN A 808 -10.77 -33.07 45.95
CA ASN A 808 -10.04 -34.25 46.44
C ASN A 808 -8.96 -33.93 47.50
N ILE A 809 -9.14 -32.87 48.28
CA ILE A 809 -8.18 -32.39 49.29
C ILE A 809 -7.63 -33.47 50.23
N ASN A 810 -8.38 -34.53 50.51
CA ASN A 810 -7.93 -35.63 51.37
C ASN A 810 -6.72 -36.37 50.78
N ASN A 811 -6.60 -36.44 49.46
CA ASN A 811 -5.51 -37.12 48.76
C ASN A 811 -4.29 -36.24 48.52
N MET A 812 -4.40 -34.93 48.75
CA MET A 812 -3.35 -33.95 48.48
C MET A 812 -2.35 -33.84 49.64
N ASP A 813 -1.10 -33.49 49.34
CA ASP A 813 -0.15 -33.05 50.36
C ASP A 813 -0.37 -31.57 50.73
N PHE A 814 0.43 -31.04 51.65
CA PHE A 814 0.27 -29.66 52.11
C PHE A 814 0.56 -28.64 51.02
N GLU A 815 1.66 -28.83 50.27
CA GLU A 815 2.09 -27.92 49.23
C GLU A 815 1.10 -27.94 48.06
N GLU A 816 0.63 -29.12 47.67
CA GLU A 816 -0.40 -29.28 46.65
C GLU A 816 -1.71 -28.61 47.08
N THR A 817 -2.12 -28.76 48.35
CA THR A 817 -3.32 -28.08 48.87
C THR A 817 -3.14 -26.57 48.85
N LYS A 818 -1.98 -26.07 49.28
CA LYS A 818 -1.66 -24.64 49.33
C LYS A 818 -1.59 -24.03 47.93
N GLU A 819 -1.02 -24.75 46.96
CA GLU A 819 -0.96 -24.36 45.55
C GLU A 819 -2.36 -24.28 44.91
N LYS A 820 -3.27 -25.23 45.21
CA LYS A 820 -4.66 -25.21 44.68
C LYS A 820 -5.52 -24.10 45.27
N CYS A 821 -5.16 -23.57 46.43
CA CYS A 821 -5.85 -22.48 47.14
C CYS A 821 -5.16 -21.13 47.01
N GLN A 822 -4.04 -21.04 46.28
CA GLN A 822 -3.29 -19.80 46.14
C GLN A 822 -4.18 -18.72 45.53
N SER A 823 -4.24 -17.54 46.16
CA SER A 823 -5.06 -16.44 45.69
C SER A 823 -4.41 -15.09 45.92
N ILE A 824 -4.84 -14.10 45.15
CA ILE A 824 -4.55 -12.69 45.41
C ILE A 824 -5.86 -11.95 45.69
N LEU A 825 -5.82 -11.09 46.71
CA LEU A 825 -6.94 -10.25 47.09
C LEU A 825 -6.63 -8.80 46.70
N ILE A 826 -7.35 -8.27 45.72
CA ILE A 826 -7.26 -6.90 45.25
C ILE A 826 -8.14 -6.01 46.14
N PRO A 827 -7.56 -5.01 46.85
CA PRO A 827 -8.33 -4.10 47.70
C PRO A 827 -9.35 -3.26 46.91
N ALA A 828 -10.47 -2.91 47.57
CA ALA A 828 -11.57 -2.14 47.00
C ALA A 828 -11.22 -0.67 46.68
#